data_AF-A0AAP3M607-F1
#
_entry.id   AF-A0AAP3M607-F1
#
_cell.length_a   1.000
_cell.length_b   1.000
_cell.length_c   1.000
_cell.angle_alpha   90.00
_cell.angle_beta   90.00
_cell.angle_gamma   90.00
#
_symmetry.space_group_name_H-M   'P 1'
#
loop_
_entity.id
_entity.type
_entity.pdbx_description
1 polymer ?
#
loop_
_entity_poly.entity_id
_entity_poly.type
_entity_poly.pdbx_seq_one_letter_code
_entity_poly.pdbx_strand_id
1 'polypeptide(L)'
;MSVFSQDARLGRLTTVLGPDILVLRRFDGDEALSGLFDFTVEAVATRDDLDFDSLLGTHATVTLVGADGPAHFDGIVTEARWKGPSENGWRYDLRLRPWFWLAGQRRNMRIFHNKTVVEIIEELLSDYAHLGEPHLEVALIGDYPELEYTVQYRESDLAFARRLMERFGLSFHFRHQEGAHTLVMTDDVLKHETFGTRPFYGMGQNKGTGGEHFWEWGPERRLTTGATRLMDYNFKTPTAAMESDRMGDAQYAEGQLEAYDYPGDYLDLGRGNKVAQLRCEEERGNDARHAATGDLIGFRPGHVVHLAGGDAVPGNGNDHICLAARYRFVSQSYGSNREAVAEERPFVGDYKLMPTTAPMVPPRTTPRPVVQGPQTAVVVGEGEIDCDEYGRILVHFHWDLEKAYSMRCRVSQNWASQGWGGMVIPRIGMEVVVEFLEGDPDKPLVSGCVYNGKNKPPYPLPANKTKSVFKTDTHKGSGFNELTFEDERDEELIYMHGQKDQEIVIENDRSKTIGRDETNSIGRDRSQAVGQDETMSVGRDQRENIGQDVIYQVGRDQQEKYGKDHVHVVGNIHKQDIYADHLVQIGRNHEETVFGKSTLNVTEAITNNTAKHTLMAYEKFVIKGPGGKITLDASGITLEAGSINLKGAVSMGGSGSAQVPTLQNAARDALPLVEECVTQKD
;
A
#
# COMPACT_ATOMS: atom_id res chain seq x y z
N MET A 1 62.48 -1.78 46.14
CA MET A 1 61.18 -1.75 45.45
C MET A 1 61.25 -2.70 44.28
N SER A 2 60.25 -3.57 44.11
CA SER A 2 60.17 -4.45 42.95
C SER A 2 60.09 -3.62 41.67
N VAL A 3 60.88 -3.95 40.65
CA VAL A 3 60.88 -3.30 39.32
C VAL A 3 59.55 -3.51 38.59
N PHE A 4 58.63 -4.31 39.15
CA PHE A 4 57.30 -4.58 38.59
C PHE A 4 56.15 -3.98 39.40
N SER A 5 56.40 -3.41 40.58
CA SER A 5 55.34 -2.70 41.33
C SER A 5 55.02 -1.36 40.66
N GLN A 6 53.73 -1.06 40.53
CA GLN A 6 53.22 0.17 39.89
C GLN A 6 52.77 1.25 40.90
N ASP A 7 52.72 0.96 42.20
CA ASP A 7 52.15 1.86 43.22
C ASP A 7 52.85 3.22 43.34
N ALA A 8 54.15 3.29 43.06
CA ALA A 8 54.91 4.55 43.13
C ALA A 8 55.08 5.24 41.76
N ARG A 9 54.41 4.77 40.71
CA ARG A 9 54.57 5.27 39.34
C ARG A 9 53.51 6.30 38.96
N LEU A 10 53.89 7.22 38.08
CA LEU A 10 52.98 8.17 37.44
C LEU A 10 51.91 7.51 36.55
N GLY A 11 52.20 6.32 36.00
CA GLY A 11 51.28 5.58 35.16
C GLY A 11 51.18 4.12 35.58
N ARG A 12 49.96 3.57 35.57
CA ARG A 12 49.64 2.20 35.97
C ARG A 12 48.72 1.54 34.95
N LEU A 13 48.86 0.23 34.78
CA LEU A 13 47.94 -0.59 33.98
C LEU A 13 47.25 -1.62 34.88
N THR A 14 45.93 -1.62 34.86
CA THR A 14 45.06 -2.59 35.54
C THR A 14 44.40 -3.49 34.50
N THR A 15 44.40 -4.81 34.73
CA THR A 15 43.76 -5.82 33.86
C THR A 15 43.14 -6.93 34.71
N VAL A 16 42.32 -7.79 34.10
CA VAL A 16 41.73 -8.97 34.76
C VAL A 16 42.76 -9.99 35.26
N LEU A 17 44.00 -9.96 34.73
CA LEU A 17 45.07 -10.86 35.17
C LEU A 17 45.57 -10.59 36.59
N GLY A 18 45.19 -9.45 37.18
CA GLY A 18 45.58 -9.04 38.51
C GLY A 18 46.70 -7.98 38.54
N PRO A 19 47.00 -7.46 39.73
CA PRO A 19 47.94 -6.36 39.91
C PRO A 19 49.37 -6.78 39.55
N ASP A 20 50.14 -5.83 39.01
CA ASP A 20 51.58 -5.95 38.70
C ASP A 20 51.98 -7.11 37.75
N ILE A 21 51.02 -7.80 37.11
CA ILE A 21 51.30 -8.80 36.07
C ILE A 21 51.76 -8.13 34.78
N LEU A 22 51.05 -7.07 34.37
CA LEU A 22 51.38 -6.23 33.21
C LEU A 22 51.69 -4.83 33.70
N VAL A 23 52.92 -4.38 33.46
CA VAL A 23 53.44 -3.12 33.97
C VAL A 23 53.56 -2.11 32.84
N LEU A 24 52.88 -0.97 32.98
CA LEU A 24 52.83 0.08 31.96
C LEU A 24 54.24 0.63 31.65
N ARG A 25 54.56 0.72 30.35
CA ARG A 25 55.74 1.42 29.83
C ARG A 25 55.40 2.64 29.00
N ARG A 26 54.48 2.47 28.05
CA ARG A 26 54.11 3.49 27.09
C ARG A 26 52.60 3.42 26.84
N PHE A 27 52.00 4.58 26.67
CA PHE A 27 50.61 4.73 26.29
C PHE A 27 50.53 5.79 25.18
N ASP A 28 50.01 5.39 24.03
CA ASP A 28 49.60 6.31 22.97
C ASP A 28 48.10 6.14 22.80
N GLY A 29 47.34 7.23 22.75
CA GLY A 29 45.90 7.16 22.58
C GLY A 29 45.39 8.22 21.63
N ASP A 30 44.41 7.85 20.80
CA ASP A 30 43.69 8.76 19.94
C ASP A 30 42.20 8.72 20.31
N GLU A 31 41.60 9.89 20.55
CA GLU A 31 40.18 10.06 20.86
C GLU A 31 39.57 11.19 20.03
N ALA A 32 38.29 11.08 19.71
CA ALA A 32 37.53 12.15 19.09
C ALA A 32 36.07 12.14 19.54
N LEU A 33 35.45 13.33 19.56
CA LEU A 33 34.02 13.50 19.68
C LEU A 33 33.37 12.83 18.46
N SER A 34 32.36 12.02 18.72
CA SER A 34 31.69 11.14 17.76
C SER A 34 32.63 10.15 17.07
N GLY A 35 33.78 9.86 17.68
CA GLY A 35 34.77 8.88 17.26
C GLY A 35 34.94 7.76 18.28
N LEU A 36 35.45 6.61 17.84
CA LEU A 36 35.86 5.54 18.75
C LEU A 36 37.30 5.80 19.19
N PHE A 37 37.57 5.77 20.49
CA PHE A 37 38.94 5.85 20.96
C PHE A 37 39.74 4.59 20.56
N ASP A 38 41.04 4.77 20.40
CA ASP A 38 41.98 3.69 20.11
C ASP A 38 43.26 3.92 20.90
N PHE A 39 43.49 3.05 21.88
CA PHE A 39 44.65 3.14 22.76
C PHE A 39 45.63 2.01 22.48
N THR A 40 46.90 2.36 22.30
CA THR A 40 48.01 1.43 22.22
C THR A 40 48.79 1.47 23.53
N VAL A 41 48.85 0.33 24.21
CA VAL A 41 49.50 0.18 25.51
C VAL A 41 50.69 -0.77 25.36
N GLU A 42 51.90 -0.28 25.60
CA GLU A 42 53.08 -1.13 25.77
C GLU A 42 53.27 -1.44 27.25
N ALA A 43 53.32 -2.72 27.58
CA ALA A 43 53.51 -3.22 28.92
C ALA A 43 54.62 -4.28 28.98
N VAL A 44 55.14 -4.53 30.18
CA VAL A 44 56.11 -5.59 30.45
C VAL A 44 55.63 -6.50 31.56
N ALA A 45 55.82 -7.80 31.38
CA ALA A 45 55.53 -8.83 32.37
C ALA A 45 56.78 -9.64 32.74
N THR A 46 56.73 -10.33 33.87
CA THR A 46 57.74 -11.31 34.33
C THR A 46 57.59 -12.69 33.68
N ARG A 47 56.64 -12.85 32.76
CA ARG A 47 56.31 -14.11 32.11
C ARG A 47 56.12 -13.93 30.62
N ASP A 48 56.43 -14.96 29.84
CA ASP A 48 56.32 -15.03 28.38
C ASP A 48 55.09 -15.78 27.87
N ASP A 49 54.29 -16.33 28.78
CA ASP A 49 53.13 -17.19 28.53
C ASP A 49 51.81 -16.57 28.99
N LEU A 50 51.64 -15.24 28.83
CA LEU A 50 50.39 -14.58 29.21
C LEU A 50 49.18 -15.19 28.48
N ASP A 51 48.13 -15.48 29.25
CA ASP A 51 46.88 -16.02 28.75
C ASP A 51 46.06 -14.93 28.04
N PHE A 52 46.20 -14.87 26.71
CA PHE A 52 45.48 -13.91 25.88
C PHE A 52 43.97 -14.17 25.85
N ASP A 53 43.52 -15.41 26.01
CA ASP A 53 42.09 -15.73 26.00
C ASP A 53 41.39 -15.14 27.23
N SER A 54 42.07 -15.09 28.37
CA SER A 54 41.54 -14.41 29.57
C SER A 54 41.51 -12.88 29.43
N LEU A 55 42.38 -12.29 28.58
CA LEU A 55 42.49 -10.84 28.41
C LEU A 55 41.53 -10.29 27.36
N LEU A 56 41.44 -10.93 26.19
CA LEU A 56 40.66 -10.43 25.05
C LEU A 56 39.18 -10.28 25.43
N GLY A 57 38.58 -9.15 25.05
CA GLY A 57 37.18 -8.84 25.37
C GLY A 57 36.92 -8.38 26.80
N THR A 58 37.96 -8.28 27.65
CA THR A 58 37.84 -7.75 29.02
C THR A 58 38.37 -6.32 29.13
N HIS A 59 38.02 -5.64 30.22
CA HIS A 59 38.51 -4.29 30.50
C HIS A 59 39.99 -4.28 30.86
N ALA A 60 40.69 -3.27 30.34
CA ALA A 60 41.98 -2.83 30.84
C ALA A 60 41.96 -1.32 31.01
N THR A 61 42.50 -0.84 32.12
CA THR A 61 42.51 0.58 32.46
C THR A 61 43.94 1.08 32.60
N VAL A 62 44.30 2.11 31.83
CA VAL A 62 45.50 2.91 32.09
C VAL A 62 45.12 4.06 33.02
N THR A 63 45.83 4.18 34.15
CA THR A 63 45.65 5.28 35.11
C THR A 63 46.91 6.14 35.14
N LEU A 64 46.77 7.42 34.82
CA LEU A 64 47.86 8.41 34.88
C LEU A 64 47.58 9.40 36.02
N VAL A 65 48.58 9.67 36.86
CA VAL A 65 48.45 10.60 37.99
C VAL A 65 48.95 11.98 37.56
N GLY A 66 48.01 12.92 37.41
CA GLY A 66 48.27 14.33 37.09
C GLY A 66 48.22 15.25 38.31
N ALA A 67 48.28 16.56 38.06
CA ALA A 67 48.24 17.56 39.14
C ALA A 67 46.87 17.62 39.82
N ASP A 68 45.80 17.36 39.06
CA ASP A 68 44.41 17.42 39.51
C ASP A 68 43.87 16.07 40.01
N GLY A 69 44.71 15.03 40.02
CA GLY A 69 44.35 13.67 40.47
C GLY A 69 44.57 12.60 39.39
N PRO A 70 44.12 11.37 39.63
CA PRO A 70 44.22 10.28 38.66
C PRO A 70 43.23 10.47 37.51
N ALA A 71 43.71 10.32 36.28
CA ALA A 71 42.89 10.20 35.09
C ALA A 71 42.89 8.75 34.60
N HIS A 72 41.71 8.22 34.31
CA HIS A 72 41.51 6.87 33.81
C HIS A 72 41.30 6.87 32.28
N PHE A 73 41.87 5.86 31.64
CA PHE A 73 41.73 5.52 30.23
C PHE A 73 41.40 4.03 30.15
N ASP A 74 40.12 3.74 30.36
CA ASP A 74 39.58 2.39 30.28
C ASP A 74 39.15 2.01 28.86
N GLY A 75 39.36 0.75 28.49
CA GLY A 75 38.85 0.19 27.24
C GLY A 75 38.85 -1.34 27.23
N ILE A 76 38.16 -1.91 26.25
CA ILE A 76 38.14 -3.35 26.00
C ILE A 76 39.40 -3.76 25.25
N VAL A 77 40.10 -4.79 25.73
CA VAL A 77 41.26 -5.37 25.02
C VAL A 77 40.78 -6.05 23.74
N THR A 78 41.08 -5.46 22.58
CA THR A 78 40.69 -5.99 21.25
C THR A 78 41.83 -6.68 20.52
N GLU A 79 43.07 -6.33 20.84
CA GLU A 79 44.26 -6.97 20.31
C GLU A 79 45.28 -7.12 21.45
N ALA A 80 45.96 -8.27 21.50
CA ALA A 80 47.06 -8.53 22.42
C ALA A 80 48.22 -9.18 21.63
N ARG A 81 49.44 -8.68 21.82
CA ARG A 81 50.61 -9.13 21.06
C ARG A 81 51.83 -9.28 21.94
N TRP A 82 52.49 -10.44 21.88
CA TRP A 82 53.82 -10.63 22.43
C TRP A 82 54.89 -10.01 21.51
N LYS A 83 55.80 -9.22 22.08
CA LYS A 83 56.81 -8.42 21.36
C LYS A 83 58.24 -8.87 21.61
N GLY A 84 58.43 -9.95 22.34
CA GLY A 84 59.75 -10.51 22.63
C GLY A 84 60.36 -10.01 23.94
N PRO A 85 61.56 -10.51 24.26
CA PRO A 85 62.28 -10.16 25.48
C PRO A 85 62.72 -8.69 25.52
N SER A 86 62.88 -8.16 26.73
CA SER A 86 63.34 -6.82 27.10
C SER A 86 64.27 -6.90 28.32
N GLU A 87 64.99 -5.82 28.64
CA GLU A 87 66.05 -5.83 29.67
C GLU A 87 65.60 -6.39 31.03
N ASN A 88 64.33 -6.23 31.42
CA ASN A 88 63.78 -6.79 32.66
C ASN A 88 62.40 -7.43 32.41
N GLY A 89 62.28 -8.38 31.47
CA GLY A 89 61.04 -9.16 31.25
C GLY A 89 60.65 -9.30 29.79
N TRP A 90 59.37 -9.54 29.52
CA TRP A 90 58.82 -9.71 28.17
C TRP A 90 57.84 -8.59 27.84
N ARG A 91 57.94 -8.03 26.63
CA ARG A 91 57.08 -6.94 26.17
C ARG A 91 55.78 -7.46 25.57
N TYR A 92 54.71 -6.73 25.82
CA TYR A 92 53.39 -6.95 25.27
C TYR A 92 52.81 -5.63 24.78
N ASP A 93 52.17 -5.65 23.62
CA ASP A 93 51.33 -4.56 23.14
C ASP A 93 49.87 -4.97 23.31
N LEU A 94 49.06 -4.11 23.95
CA LEU A 94 47.61 -4.24 24.00
C LEU A 94 46.98 -3.10 23.22
N ARG A 95 45.86 -3.39 22.55
CA ARG A 95 45.02 -2.37 21.91
C ARG A 95 43.66 -2.29 22.58
N LEU A 96 43.36 -1.14 23.17
CA LEU A 96 42.12 -0.91 23.89
C LEU A 96 41.18 -0.04 23.07
N ARG A 97 39.92 -0.45 22.95
CA ARG A 97 38.87 0.25 22.20
C ARG A 97 37.58 0.28 23.02
N PRO A 98 36.63 1.19 22.73
CA PRO A 98 35.39 1.23 23.49
C PRO A 98 34.58 -0.05 23.30
N TRP A 99 33.71 -0.38 24.25
CA TRP A 99 32.71 -1.44 24.08
C TRP A 99 31.87 -1.19 22.82
N PHE A 100 31.63 0.06 22.46
CA PHE A 100 30.89 0.45 21.25
C PHE A 100 31.59 -0.02 19.95
N TRP A 101 32.90 -0.31 19.97
CA TRP A 101 33.59 -0.96 18.87
C TRP A 101 33.10 -2.40 18.64
N LEU A 102 32.72 -3.12 19.70
CA LEU A 102 32.17 -4.48 19.60
C LEU A 102 30.84 -4.49 18.86
N ALA A 103 30.04 -3.42 18.97
CA ALA A 103 28.84 -3.21 18.17
C ALA A 103 29.13 -3.12 16.65
N GLY A 104 30.38 -2.88 16.26
CA GLY A 104 30.85 -2.96 14.88
C GLY A 104 31.11 -4.38 14.38
N GLN A 105 31.22 -5.36 15.29
CA GLN A 105 31.49 -6.75 14.94
C GLN A 105 30.22 -7.55 14.63
N ARG A 106 29.06 -7.09 15.13
CA ARG A 106 27.75 -7.68 14.83
C ARG A 106 27.10 -6.94 13.68
N ARG A 107 26.55 -7.69 12.71
CA ARG A 107 25.72 -7.16 11.60
C ARG A 107 24.34 -7.77 11.65
N ASN A 108 23.32 -6.95 11.40
CA ASN A 108 21.94 -7.38 11.55
C ASN A 108 20.99 -6.77 10.50
N MET A 109 19.75 -7.26 10.47
CA MET A 109 18.62 -6.65 9.77
C MET A 109 17.41 -6.63 10.71
N ARG A 110 16.97 -5.43 11.11
CA ARG A 110 15.90 -5.23 12.11
C ARG A 110 14.99 -4.09 11.70
N ILE A 111 13.74 -4.15 12.13
CA ILE A 111 12.72 -3.13 11.89
C ILE A 111 12.30 -2.54 13.24
N PHE A 112 12.27 -1.22 13.32
CA PHE A 112 11.81 -0.47 14.46
C PHE A 112 10.56 0.34 14.08
N HIS A 113 9.52 0.25 14.92
CA HIS A 113 8.24 0.92 14.72
C HIS A 113 7.96 1.93 15.82
N ASN A 114 7.43 3.09 15.42
CA ASN A 114 6.88 4.11 16.32
C ASN A 114 7.80 4.41 17.51
N LYS A 115 9.08 4.66 17.20
CA LYS A 115 10.13 4.96 18.19
C LYS A 115 10.88 6.21 17.78
N THR A 116 11.32 6.98 18.76
CA THR A 116 12.29 8.06 18.56
C THR A 116 13.68 7.48 18.27
N VAL A 117 14.57 8.30 17.71
CA VAL A 117 15.97 7.90 17.49
C VAL A 117 16.66 7.46 18.79
N VAL A 118 16.32 8.10 19.92
CA VAL A 118 16.88 7.81 21.24
C VAL A 118 16.48 6.41 21.70
N GLU A 119 15.18 6.10 21.65
CA GLU A 119 14.67 4.78 22.03
C GLU A 119 15.22 3.66 21.13
N ILE A 120 15.42 3.92 19.84
CA ILE A 120 16.05 2.96 18.91
C ILE A 120 17.49 2.67 19.34
N ILE A 121 18.27 3.71 19.65
CA ILE A 121 19.66 3.57 20.07
C ILE A 121 19.76 2.86 21.43
N GLU A 122 18.92 3.22 22.40
CA GLU A 122 18.87 2.55 23.70
C GLU A 122 18.53 1.06 23.57
N GLU A 123 17.51 0.72 22.77
CA GLU A 123 17.14 -0.68 22.51
C GLU A 123 18.28 -1.44 21.83
N LEU A 124 18.89 -0.85 20.79
CA LEU A 124 19.99 -1.45 20.05
C LEU A 124 21.21 -1.73 20.94
N LEU A 125 21.54 -0.79 21.83
CA LEU A 125 22.75 -0.86 22.64
C LEU A 125 22.57 -1.63 23.96
N SER A 126 21.32 -1.97 24.32
CA SER A 126 21.01 -2.76 25.52
C SER A 126 21.69 -4.13 25.57
N ASP A 127 21.94 -4.76 24.41
CA ASP A 127 22.69 -6.03 24.30
C ASP A 127 24.13 -5.92 24.84
N TYR A 128 24.68 -4.70 24.90
CA TYR A 128 26.04 -4.40 25.35
C TYR A 128 26.07 -3.83 26.77
N ALA A 129 24.94 -3.79 27.49
CA ALA A 129 24.83 -3.13 28.79
C ALA A 129 25.79 -3.67 29.86
N HIS A 130 26.24 -4.92 29.74
CA HIS A 130 27.17 -5.57 30.64
C HIS A 130 28.64 -5.11 30.49
N LEU A 131 28.94 -4.28 29.48
CA LEU A 131 30.31 -3.81 29.15
C LEU A 131 30.59 -2.38 29.64
N GLY A 132 29.69 -1.79 30.42
CA GLY A 132 29.90 -0.47 31.01
C GLY A 132 28.95 -0.19 32.17
N GLU A 133 29.30 0.78 33.02
CA GLU A 133 28.59 1.06 34.28
C GLU A 133 28.33 2.58 34.47
N PRO A 134 27.21 3.13 33.93
CA PRO A 134 26.36 2.54 32.90
C PRO A 134 27.08 2.52 31.54
N HIS A 135 26.65 1.64 30.63
CA HIS A 135 27.19 1.58 29.27
C HIS A 135 26.84 2.82 28.42
N LEU A 136 25.63 3.36 28.57
CA LEU A 136 25.08 4.49 27.83
C LEU A 136 24.49 5.52 28.80
N GLU A 137 24.79 6.80 28.56
CA GLU A 137 24.13 7.95 29.18
C GLU A 137 23.54 8.85 28.08
N VAL A 138 22.28 9.24 28.26
CA VAL A 138 21.55 10.13 27.35
C VAL A 138 21.47 11.53 27.98
N ALA A 139 22.35 12.43 27.53
CA ALA A 139 22.47 13.79 28.04
C ALA A 139 22.06 14.81 26.96
N LEU A 140 20.77 14.78 26.60
CA LEU A 140 20.19 15.61 25.52
C LEU A 140 19.37 16.79 26.07
N ILE A 141 19.21 17.84 25.27
CA ILE A 141 18.31 18.99 25.55
C ILE A 141 17.10 18.98 24.60
N GLY A 142 17.31 18.58 23.36
CA GLY A 142 16.31 18.61 22.30
C GLY A 142 15.29 17.48 22.38
N ASP A 143 14.15 17.71 21.73
CA ASP A 143 13.11 16.70 21.51
C ASP A 143 13.26 16.09 20.10
N TYR A 144 13.06 14.77 20.01
CA TYR A 144 13.19 14.01 18.77
C TYR A 144 11.84 13.46 18.31
N PRO A 145 11.53 13.49 17.00
CA PRO A 145 10.27 13.00 16.50
C PRO A 145 10.20 11.47 16.60
N GLU A 146 8.99 10.96 16.84
CA GLU A 146 8.69 9.55 16.64
C GLU A 146 8.78 9.20 15.14
N LEU A 147 9.47 8.10 14.85
CA LEU A 147 9.64 7.54 13.52
C LEU A 147 8.70 6.34 13.36
N GLU A 148 7.77 6.42 12.40
CA GLU A 148 6.81 5.35 12.10
C GLU A 148 7.52 4.04 11.75
N TYR A 149 8.62 4.15 11.01
CA TYR A 149 9.35 3.02 10.44
C TYR A 149 10.83 3.36 10.24
N THR A 150 11.71 2.52 10.76
CA THR A 150 13.16 2.65 10.58
C THR A 150 13.79 1.27 10.53
N VAL A 151 14.69 1.05 9.57
CA VAL A 151 15.26 -0.27 9.28
C VAL A 151 16.76 -0.23 9.43
N GLN A 152 17.30 -1.13 10.25
CA GLN A 152 18.71 -1.52 10.18
C GLN A 152 18.85 -2.50 9.02
N TYR A 153 19.61 -2.19 7.97
CA TYR A 153 19.68 -3.04 6.77
C TYR A 153 21.13 -3.36 6.37
N ARG A 154 21.55 -4.62 6.60
CA ARG A 154 22.87 -5.16 6.21
C ARG A 154 24.04 -4.34 6.76
N GLU A 155 23.86 -3.71 7.91
CA GLU A 155 24.86 -2.87 8.56
C GLU A 155 25.13 -3.36 9.98
N SER A 156 26.26 -2.94 10.56
CA SER A 156 26.56 -3.25 11.96
C SER A 156 25.73 -2.42 12.92
N ASP A 157 25.57 -2.86 14.17
CA ASP A 157 24.88 -2.07 15.20
C ASP A 157 25.56 -0.71 15.40
N LEU A 158 26.91 -0.68 15.38
CA LEU A 158 27.70 0.55 15.40
C LEU A 158 27.35 1.51 14.25
N ALA A 159 27.39 1.02 13.00
CA ALA A 159 27.08 1.83 11.83
C ALA A 159 25.63 2.35 11.86
N PHE A 160 24.68 1.52 12.29
CA PHE A 160 23.28 1.90 12.43
C PHE A 160 23.10 3.01 13.47
N ALA A 161 23.64 2.83 14.68
CA ALA A 161 23.63 3.85 15.72
C ALA A 161 24.28 5.15 15.24
N ARG A 162 25.47 5.09 14.64
CA ARG A 162 26.20 6.27 14.17
C ARG A 162 25.46 7.02 13.08
N ARG A 163 24.94 6.35 12.04
CA ARG A 163 24.21 7.07 10.97
C ARG A 163 22.92 7.71 11.49
N LEU A 164 22.29 7.12 12.51
CA LEU A 164 21.12 7.70 13.17
C LEU A 164 21.52 8.90 14.02
N MET A 165 22.57 8.79 14.81
CA MET A 165 23.15 9.89 15.56
C MET A 165 23.49 11.07 14.64
N GLU A 166 24.23 10.81 13.55
CA GLU A 166 24.58 11.79 12.52
C GLU A 166 23.34 12.38 11.81
N ARG A 167 22.31 11.57 11.52
CA ARG A 167 21.05 12.04 10.93
C ARG A 167 20.32 13.03 11.85
N PHE A 168 20.33 12.81 13.16
CA PHE A 168 19.59 13.65 14.11
C PHE A 168 20.46 14.66 14.86
N GLY A 169 21.75 14.78 14.54
CA GLY A 169 22.65 15.76 15.13
C GLY A 169 23.21 15.36 16.51
N LEU A 170 23.13 14.09 16.86
CA LEU A 170 23.59 13.56 18.14
C LEU A 170 25.09 13.28 18.07
N SER A 171 25.85 13.94 18.91
CA SER A 171 27.25 13.59 19.15
C SER A 171 27.37 12.56 20.27
N PHE A 172 28.51 11.89 20.36
CA PHE A 172 28.82 11.06 21.52
C PHE A 172 30.28 11.18 21.93
N HIS A 173 30.59 10.91 23.18
CA HIS A 173 31.95 10.79 23.70
C HIS A 173 32.01 9.70 24.78
N PHE A 174 33.20 9.47 25.34
CA PHE A 174 33.38 8.47 26.37
C PHE A 174 33.82 9.11 27.68
N ARG A 175 33.11 8.77 28.76
CA ARG A 175 33.54 9.06 30.13
C ARG A 175 34.16 7.80 30.71
N HIS A 176 35.39 7.92 31.19
CA HIS A 176 36.14 6.78 31.71
C HIS A 176 36.17 6.80 33.23
N GLN A 177 36.06 5.62 33.82
CA GLN A 177 36.31 5.36 35.22
C GLN A 177 37.23 4.15 35.34
N GLU A 178 37.63 3.79 36.56
CA GLU A 178 38.42 2.58 36.74
C GLU A 178 37.57 1.34 36.41
N GLY A 179 38.03 0.52 35.46
CA GLY A 179 37.38 -0.73 35.06
C GLY A 179 36.13 -0.60 34.20
N ALA A 180 35.74 0.61 33.78
CA ALA A 180 34.59 0.82 32.90
C ALA A 180 34.66 2.16 32.16
N HIS A 181 33.87 2.28 31.09
CA HIS A 181 33.63 3.54 30.40
C HIS A 181 32.19 3.62 29.88
N THR A 182 31.63 4.82 29.89
CA THR A 182 30.26 5.13 29.47
C THR A 182 30.29 5.87 28.13
N LEU A 183 29.47 5.44 27.16
CA LEU A 183 29.15 6.24 25.99
C LEU A 183 28.14 7.31 26.40
N VAL A 184 28.50 8.58 26.28
CA VAL A 184 27.65 9.71 26.63
C VAL A 184 27.17 10.38 25.35
N MET A 185 25.88 10.35 25.10
CA MET A 185 25.23 10.96 23.93
C MET A 185 24.78 12.38 24.26
N THR A 186 25.16 13.35 23.44
CA THR A 186 24.90 14.79 23.63
C THR A 186 24.46 15.46 22.32
N ASP A 187 23.69 16.52 22.41
CA ASP A 187 23.26 17.37 21.28
C ASP A 187 23.64 18.84 21.45
N ASP A 188 24.05 19.23 22.66
CA ASP A 188 24.36 20.61 23.00
C ASP A 188 25.57 20.69 23.95
N VAL A 189 26.39 21.73 23.76
CA VAL A 189 27.59 22.01 24.54
C VAL A 189 27.31 22.16 26.05
N LEU A 190 26.11 22.59 26.43
CA LEU A 190 25.70 22.79 27.82
C LEU A 190 25.64 21.50 28.64
N LYS A 191 25.60 20.34 27.97
CA LYS A 191 25.56 19.02 28.62
C LYS A 191 26.95 18.41 28.83
N HIS A 192 27.99 19.07 28.36
CA HIS A 192 29.37 18.60 28.50
C HIS A 192 29.99 18.96 29.84
N GLU A 193 30.84 18.07 30.36
CA GLU A 193 31.54 18.27 31.63
C GLU A 193 32.63 19.34 31.49
N THR A 194 32.78 20.19 32.51
CA THR A 194 33.86 21.19 32.53
C THR A 194 35.15 20.59 33.08
N PHE A 195 36.26 20.77 32.36
CA PHE A 195 37.61 20.44 32.84
C PHE A 195 38.18 21.56 33.75
N GLY A 196 37.49 22.69 33.81
CA GLY A 196 37.90 23.88 34.56
C GLY A 196 38.83 24.80 33.77
N THR A 197 39.48 25.71 34.48
CA THR A 197 40.33 26.74 33.90
C THR A 197 41.75 26.21 33.66
N ARG A 198 42.32 26.46 32.48
CA ARG A 198 43.73 26.14 32.18
C ARG A 198 44.46 27.35 31.58
N PRO A 199 45.66 27.70 32.07
CA PRO A 199 46.45 28.79 31.53
C PRO A 199 47.22 28.37 30.28
N PHE A 200 47.69 29.36 29.54
CA PHE A 200 48.64 29.19 28.44
C PHE A 200 49.99 29.80 28.81
N TYR A 201 51.09 29.05 28.64
CA TYR A 201 52.46 29.53 28.85
C TYR A 201 53.33 29.21 27.65
N GLY A 202 53.80 30.24 26.95
CA GLY A 202 54.68 30.07 25.79
C GLY A 202 56.08 29.57 26.16
N MET A 203 56.92 29.34 25.14
CA MET A 203 58.28 28.77 25.24
C MET A 203 59.19 29.37 26.33
N GLY A 204 58.94 30.61 26.79
CA GLY A 204 59.71 31.27 27.84
C GLY A 204 59.26 30.99 29.29
N GLN A 205 57.98 30.66 29.51
CA GLN A 205 57.40 30.43 30.85
C GLN A 205 56.92 29.00 31.08
N ASN A 206 57.00 28.15 30.05
CA ASN A 206 56.60 26.75 30.05
C ASN A 206 57.46 25.85 30.98
N LYS A 207 58.49 26.36 31.67
CA LYS A 207 59.35 25.55 32.57
C LYS A 207 59.11 25.92 34.04
N GLY A 208 58.75 24.92 34.87
CA GLY A 208 58.68 25.07 36.34
C GLY A 208 57.35 25.58 36.89
N THR A 209 56.29 25.64 36.08
CA THR A 209 54.93 25.92 36.51
C THR A 209 54.32 24.69 37.20
N GLY A 210 53.71 24.89 38.37
CA GLY A 210 53.24 23.80 39.25
C GLY A 210 51.89 23.17 38.90
N GLY A 211 51.40 23.32 37.67
CA GLY A 211 50.08 22.83 37.24
C GLY A 211 49.97 22.63 35.74
N GLU A 212 48.91 21.94 35.30
CA GLU A 212 48.66 21.60 33.89
C GLU A 212 48.33 22.85 33.07
N HIS A 213 48.88 22.95 31.86
CA HIS A 213 48.75 24.12 31.00
C HIS A 213 48.96 23.81 29.52
N PHE A 214 48.51 24.73 28.67
CA PHE A 214 48.84 24.72 27.26
C PHE A 214 50.14 25.49 27.00
N TRP A 215 50.90 25.10 25.99
CA TRP A 215 52.08 25.84 25.50
C TRP A 215 52.12 26.02 23.99
N GLU A 216 51.23 25.35 23.26
CA GLU A 216 50.87 25.73 21.88
C GLU A 216 49.37 26.00 21.83
N TRP A 217 48.98 27.09 21.14
CA TRP A 217 47.59 27.48 20.95
C TRP A 217 47.46 28.23 19.62
N GLY A 218 46.74 27.64 18.68
CA GLY A 218 46.58 28.13 17.31
C GLY A 218 45.11 28.16 16.90
N PRO A 219 44.44 29.33 16.87
CA PRO A 219 43.12 29.44 16.24
C PRO A 219 43.20 29.15 14.74
N GLU A 220 42.22 28.41 14.24
CA GLU A 220 42.06 28.02 12.84
C GLU A 220 40.66 28.36 12.35
N ARG A 221 40.54 28.69 11.05
CA ARG A 221 39.26 28.87 10.37
C ARG A 221 39.24 28.18 9.02
N ARG A 222 38.06 27.74 8.58
CA ARG A 222 37.86 27.07 7.29
C ARG A 222 36.62 27.64 6.59
N LEU A 223 36.70 27.76 5.26
CA LEU A 223 35.51 28.04 4.45
C LEU A 223 34.60 26.80 4.49
N THR A 224 33.33 27.02 4.79
CA THR A 224 32.27 25.99 4.80
C THR A 224 31.16 26.37 3.83
N THR A 225 30.31 25.40 3.49
CA THR A 225 28.96 25.69 2.98
C THR A 225 28.21 26.54 4.01
N GLY A 226 27.42 27.51 3.55
CA GLY A 226 26.72 28.42 4.44
C GLY A 226 25.27 28.69 4.08
N ALA A 227 24.73 27.99 3.10
CA ALA A 227 23.28 27.88 2.90
C ALA A 227 22.91 26.43 2.56
N THR A 228 21.76 25.99 3.05
CA THR A 228 21.20 24.67 2.77
C THR A 228 19.79 24.80 2.26
N ARG A 229 19.46 24.10 1.17
CA ARG A 229 18.12 24.02 0.62
C ARG A 229 17.73 22.56 0.41
N LEU A 230 16.55 22.17 0.89
CA LEU A 230 16.05 20.80 0.85
C LEU A 230 14.67 20.75 0.20
N MET A 231 14.35 19.60 -0.41
CA MET A 231 13.02 19.29 -0.94
C MET A 231 12.63 17.86 -0.57
N ASP A 232 11.34 17.61 -0.32
CA ASP A 232 10.79 16.25 -0.18
C ASP A 232 9.36 16.18 -0.72
N TYR A 233 8.79 14.98 -0.79
CA TYR A 233 7.44 14.72 -1.27
C TYR A 233 6.64 13.88 -0.28
N ASN A 234 5.47 14.39 0.13
CA ASN A 234 4.51 13.65 0.93
C ASN A 234 3.25 13.36 0.11
N PHE A 235 2.98 12.08 -0.19
CA PHE A 235 1.84 11.68 -1.00
C PHE A 235 0.48 11.96 -0.34
N LYS A 236 0.43 12.12 0.99
CA LYS A 236 -0.81 12.48 1.72
C LYS A 236 -1.16 13.96 1.52
N THR A 237 -0.17 14.81 1.25
CA THR A 237 -0.31 16.25 1.03
C THR A 237 0.50 16.68 -0.20
N PRO A 238 0.15 16.19 -1.41
CA PRO A 238 1.02 16.26 -2.60
C PRO A 238 1.23 17.68 -3.14
N THR A 239 0.43 18.65 -2.72
CA THR A 239 0.53 20.07 -3.11
C THR A 239 1.06 20.96 -1.99
N ALA A 240 1.47 20.38 -0.85
CA ALA A 240 2.07 21.16 0.23
C ALA A 240 3.41 21.77 -0.22
N ALA A 241 3.70 22.98 0.25
CA ALA A 241 5.01 23.57 0.07
C ALA A 241 6.02 22.83 0.96
N MET A 242 6.88 22.03 0.33
CA MET A 242 7.87 21.18 1.01
C MET A 242 9.31 21.70 0.88
N GLU A 243 9.53 22.79 0.14
CA GLU A 243 10.84 23.42 0.06
C GLU A 243 11.22 24.04 1.40
N SER A 244 12.42 23.73 1.89
CA SER A 244 12.93 24.28 3.14
C SER A 244 14.35 24.79 2.94
N ASP A 245 14.60 26.04 3.34
CA ASP A 245 15.90 26.68 3.22
C ASP A 245 16.42 27.21 4.57
N ARG A 246 17.74 27.24 4.71
CA ARG A 246 18.44 27.88 5.82
C ARG A 246 19.70 28.58 5.33
N MET A 247 19.84 29.84 5.67
CA MET A 247 21.09 30.59 5.53
C MET A 247 21.83 30.68 6.86
N GLY A 248 23.13 30.37 6.85
CA GLY A 248 24.04 30.42 7.98
C GLY A 248 24.56 31.83 8.28
N ASP A 249 25.44 31.91 9.27
CA ASP A 249 25.94 33.15 9.86
C ASP A 249 27.28 33.66 9.29
N ALA A 250 27.86 32.96 8.31
CA ALA A 250 29.15 33.30 7.74
C ALA A 250 29.12 34.68 7.05
N GLN A 251 30.06 35.56 7.43
CA GLN A 251 30.19 36.92 6.90
C GLN A 251 31.35 37.12 5.91
N TYR A 252 32.21 36.11 5.74
CA TYR A 252 33.35 36.18 4.82
C TYR A 252 32.89 36.01 3.35
N ALA A 253 33.73 36.40 2.40
CA ALA A 253 33.45 36.22 0.97
C ALA A 253 33.21 34.75 0.63
N GLU A 254 32.19 34.45 -0.18
CA GLU A 254 31.71 33.09 -0.45
C GLU A 254 31.17 32.33 0.79
N GLY A 255 30.85 33.04 1.88
CA GLY A 255 30.30 32.45 3.09
C GLY A 255 28.87 31.93 2.97
N GLN A 256 28.15 32.30 1.91
CA GLN A 256 26.75 31.91 1.68
C GLN A 256 26.59 30.90 0.54
N LEU A 257 27.65 30.12 0.24
CA LEU A 257 27.57 29.04 -0.76
C LEU A 257 26.46 28.04 -0.37
N GLU A 258 25.56 27.77 -1.33
CA GLU A 258 24.40 26.91 -1.16
C GLU A 258 24.71 25.45 -1.50
N ALA A 259 24.24 24.54 -0.66
CA ALA A 259 24.05 23.11 -0.99
C ALA A 259 22.56 22.79 -1.09
N TYR A 260 22.19 22.10 -2.18
CA TYR A 260 20.82 21.63 -2.43
C TYR A 260 20.77 20.10 -2.46
N ASP A 261 19.77 19.48 -1.83
CA ASP A 261 19.60 18.02 -1.82
C ASP A 261 18.12 17.58 -1.89
N TYR A 262 17.89 16.37 -2.43
CA TYR A 262 16.62 15.66 -2.48
C TYR A 262 16.87 14.14 -2.40
N PRO A 263 16.12 13.38 -1.58
CA PRO A 263 15.07 13.83 -0.67
C PRO A 263 15.63 14.37 0.66
N GLY A 264 14.96 15.39 1.21
CA GLY A 264 15.33 16.04 2.47
C GLY A 264 14.96 15.27 3.74
N ASP A 265 14.13 14.23 3.60
CA ASP A 265 13.77 13.25 4.62
C ASP A 265 12.92 13.79 5.78
N TYR A 266 11.82 14.45 5.44
CA TYR A 266 10.83 15.02 6.36
C TYR A 266 9.41 14.97 5.80
N LEU A 267 8.41 14.93 6.70
CA LEU A 267 7.00 14.75 6.33
C LEU A 267 6.22 16.06 6.14
N ASP A 268 6.74 17.18 6.66
CA ASP A 268 6.10 18.50 6.62
C ASP A 268 7.16 19.62 6.69
N LEU A 269 6.76 20.84 6.32
CA LEU A 269 7.65 22.01 6.27
C LEU A 269 8.25 22.38 7.63
N GLY A 270 7.50 22.20 8.73
CA GLY A 270 7.99 22.52 10.07
C GLY A 270 9.16 21.63 10.48
N ARG A 271 9.08 20.33 10.17
CA ARG A 271 10.19 19.39 10.30
C ARG A 271 11.31 19.70 9.31
N GLY A 272 10.98 20.01 8.06
CA GLY A 272 11.95 20.40 7.03
C GLY A 272 12.86 21.55 7.47
N ASN A 273 12.29 22.60 8.07
CA ASN A 273 13.05 23.75 8.57
C ASN A 273 14.04 23.37 9.67
N LYS A 274 13.69 22.42 10.55
CA LYS A 274 14.63 21.89 11.56
C LYS A 274 15.76 21.09 10.91
N VAL A 275 15.46 20.28 9.90
CA VAL A 275 16.49 19.50 9.18
C VAL A 275 17.41 20.43 8.39
N ALA A 276 16.88 21.42 7.67
CA ALA A 276 17.70 22.41 6.95
C ALA A 276 18.59 23.22 7.90
N GLN A 277 18.08 23.59 9.07
CA GLN A 277 18.88 24.21 10.13
C GLN A 277 20.01 23.29 10.60
N LEU A 278 19.69 22.04 10.94
CA LEU A 278 20.67 21.06 11.39
C LEU A 278 21.78 20.82 10.37
N ARG A 279 21.44 20.71 9.08
CA ARG A 279 22.42 20.53 8.00
C ARG A 279 23.28 21.77 7.75
N CYS A 280 22.72 22.96 7.90
CA CYS A 280 23.50 24.20 7.85
C CYS A 280 24.48 24.27 9.03
N GLU A 281 24.04 23.90 10.23
CA GLU A 281 24.87 23.84 11.44
C GLU A 281 25.96 22.75 11.37
N GLU A 282 25.69 21.61 10.74
CA GLU A 282 26.67 20.55 10.42
C GLU A 282 27.85 21.10 9.61
N GLU A 283 27.57 21.90 8.59
CA GLU A 283 28.58 22.54 7.74
C GLU A 283 29.30 23.68 8.48
N ARG A 284 28.54 24.63 9.04
CA ARG A 284 29.07 25.80 9.77
C ARG A 284 29.90 25.40 10.99
N GLY A 285 29.52 24.29 11.62
CA GLY A 285 30.24 23.67 12.71
C GLY A 285 31.70 23.38 12.35
N ASN A 286 32.10 23.26 11.08
CA ASN A 286 33.49 22.99 10.66
C ASN A 286 34.39 24.23 10.45
N ASP A 287 33.87 25.44 10.65
CA ASP A 287 34.60 26.70 10.42
C ASP A 287 35.68 26.94 11.49
N ALA A 288 35.28 27.32 12.71
CA ALA A 288 36.21 27.76 13.75
C ALA A 288 36.78 26.57 14.56
N ARG A 289 38.10 26.44 14.61
CA ARG A 289 38.83 25.41 15.36
C ARG A 289 40.01 26.00 16.10
N HIS A 290 40.57 25.24 17.04
CA HIS A 290 41.86 25.54 17.66
C HIS A 290 42.71 24.27 17.69
N ALA A 291 43.98 24.38 17.33
CA ALA A 291 44.99 23.37 17.63
C ALA A 291 45.72 23.79 18.91
N ALA A 292 45.87 22.89 19.87
CA ALA A 292 46.55 23.18 21.11
C ALA A 292 47.40 21.99 21.58
N THR A 293 48.50 22.28 22.29
CA THR A 293 49.39 21.26 22.86
C THR A 293 49.65 21.59 24.32
N GLY A 294 49.54 20.59 25.20
CA GLY A 294 49.60 20.76 26.64
C GLY A 294 49.86 19.46 27.42
N ASP A 295 49.93 19.56 28.74
CA ASP A 295 50.13 18.44 29.67
C ASP A 295 48.90 18.16 30.54
N LEU A 296 47.71 18.40 29.99
CA LEU A 296 46.44 18.26 30.69
C LEU A 296 46.05 16.78 30.80
N ILE A 297 46.35 16.16 31.95
CA ILE A 297 46.11 14.74 32.18
C ILE A 297 44.62 14.54 32.44
N GLY A 298 43.96 13.85 31.51
CA GLY A 298 42.52 13.57 31.59
C GLY A 298 41.63 14.57 30.84
N PHE A 299 42.18 15.63 30.23
CA PHE A 299 41.46 16.46 29.27
C PHE A 299 41.23 15.67 27.99
N ARG A 300 39.97 15.55 27.57
CA ARG A 300 39.54 14.60 26.54
C ARG A 300 38.35 15.12 25.74
N PRO A 301 38.02 14.50 24.59
CA PRO A 301 36.88 14.91 23.80
C PRO A 301 35.58 14.88 24.60
N GLY A 302 34.77 15.91 24.44
CA GLY A 302 33.57 16.12 25.24
C GLY A 302 33.79 16.88 26.56
N HIS A 303 35.03 17.28 26.89
CA HIS A 303 35.26 18.24 27.97
C HIS A 303 35.24 19.70 27.47
N VAL A 304 34.71 20.60 28.29
CA VAL A 304 34.79 22.06 28.10
C VAL A 304 35.90 22.64 28.97
N VAL A 305 36.87 23.33 28.37
CA VAL A 305 37.95 24.03 29.06
C VAL A 305 37.76 25.54 28.97
N HIS A 306 37.95 26.22 30.10
CA HIS A 306 38.02 27.68 30.14
C HIS A 306 39.47 28.12 29.97
N LEU A 307 39.81 28.76 28.85
CA LEU A 307 41.17 29.23 28.61
C LEU A 307 41.38 30.56 29.33
N ALA A 308 42.08 30.56 30.47
CA ALA A 308 42.41 31.79 31.18
C ALA A 308 43.69 31.69 32.01
N GLY A 309 44.42 32.81 32.06
CA GLY A 309 45.67 32.94 32.81
C GLY A 309 46.91 32.65 31.95
N GLY A 310 48.08 33.10 32.43
CA GLY A 310 49.34 33.01 31.71
C GLY A 310 49.51 34.08 30.62
N ASP A 311 50.16 33.73 29.52
CA ASP A 311 50.43 34.62 28.38
C ASP A 311 49.16 34.87 27.55
N ALA A 312 49.03 36.07 26.97
CA ALA A 312 47.86 36.42 26.16
C ALA A 312 47.85 35.70 24.81
N VAL A 313 46.75 35.03 24.49
CA VAL A 313 46.50 34.34 23.21
C VAL A 313 45.07 34.59 22.70
N PRO A 314 44.82 34.46 21.38
CA PRO A 314 43.48 34.56 20.83
C PRO A 314 42.52 33.56 21.50
N GLY A 315 41.32 34.01 21.87
CA GLY A 315 40.34 33.17 22.58
C GLY A 315 40.52 33.11 24.10
N ASN A 316 41.53 33.81 24.68
CA ASN A 316 41.66 33.94 26.13
C ASN A 316 40.40 34.56 26.75
N GLY A 317 39.88 33.92 27.82
CA GLY A 317 38.62 34.24 28.49
C GLY A 317 37.39 33.52 27.92
N ASN A 318 37.54 32.69 26.89
CA ASN A 318 36.44 31.95 26.29
C ASN A 318 36.50 30.46 26.62
N ASP A 319 35.33 29.82 26.58
CA ASP A 319 35.19 28.38 26.72
C ASP A 319 35.38 27.67 25.38
N HIS A 320 36.03 26.52 25.42
CA HIS A 320 36.30 25.69 24.26
C HIS A 320 35.99 24.22 24.58
N ILE A 321 35.29 23.54 23.68
CA ILE A 321 35.07 22.10 23.78
C ILE A 321 36.18 21.34 23.06
N CYS A 322 36.69 20.28 23.68
CA CYS A 322 37.61 19.35 23.05
C CYS A 322 36.86 18.46 22.05
N LEU A 323 37.30 18.48 20.79
CA LEU A 323 36.77 17.64 19.72
C LEU A 323 37.65 16.42 19.44
N ALA A 324 38.96 16.52 19.65
CA ALA A 324 39.88 15.40 19.49
C ALA A 324 41.08 15.59 20.41
N ALA A 325 41.63 14.48 20.88
CA ALA A 325 42.82 14.46 21.70
C ALA A 325 43.72 13.29 21.29
N ARG A 326 45.02 13.56 21.23
CA ARG A 326 46.05 12.54 21.05
C ARG A 326 47.00 12.58 22.24
N TYR A 327 47.13 11.46 22.93
CA TYR A 327 47.94 11.32 24.12
C TYR A 327 49.23 10.58 23.83
N ARG A 328 50.32 10.99 24.48
CA ARG A 328 51.56 10.24 24.54
C ARG A 328 52.10 10.27 25.96
N PHE A 329 52.32 9.08 26.51
CA PHE A 329 52.94 8.88 27.82
C PHE A 329 54.10 7.90 27.73
N VAL A 330 55.23 8.24 28.36
CA VAL A 330 56.40 7.36 28.49
C VAL A 330 56.85 7.29 29.94
N SER A 331 56.99 6.07 30.46
CA SER A 331 57.48 5.83 31.81
C SER A 331 58.97 6.14 31.92
N GLN A 332 59.34 7.08 32.79
CA GLN A 332 60.74 7.48 33.03
C GLN A 332 61.58 6.45 33.83
N SER A 333 60.99 5.30 34.19
CA SER A 333 61.56 4.37 35.19
C SER A 333 62.30 3.15 34.61
N TYR A 334 62.54 3.08 33.30
CA TYR A 334 63.14 1.91 32.66
C TYR A 334 64.39 2.27 31.85
N GLY A 335 65.53 2.34 32.53
CA GLY A 335 66.85 2.42 31.93
C GLY A 335 67.88 3.03 32.88
N SER A 336 68.96 2.31 33.18
CA SER A 336 70.09 2.78 33.99
C SER A 336 71.01 3.76 33.25
N ASN A 337 70.47 4.53 32.30
CA ASN A 337 71.21 5.57 31.58
C ASN A 337 70.62 6.94 31.93
N ARG A 338 71.04 7.44 33.10
CA ARG A 338 70.54 8.67 33.74
C ARG A 338 70.98 9.98 33.05
N GLU A 339 71.72 9.91 31.94
CA GLU A 339 72.40 11.10 31.38
C GLU A 339 71.84 11.62 30.04
N ALA A 340 70.74 11.07 29.48
CA ALA A 340 70.24 11.52 28.16
C ALA A 340 68.74 11.86 28.03
N VAL A 341 67.90 11.72 29.07
CA VAL A 341 66.42 11.87 28.94
C VAL A 341 65.82 12.90 29.90
N ALA A 342 66.61 13.90 30.31
CA ALA A 342 66.18 14.90 31.30
C ALA A 342 65.24 16.00 30.74
N GLU A 343 64.94 16.00 29.43
CA GLU A 343 64.18 17.08 28.78
C GLU A 343 62.77 16.69 28.27
N GLU A 344 62.37 15.42 28.34
CA GLU A 344 61.07 14.97 27.79
C GLU A 344 59.99 14.90 28.88
N ARG A 345 58.86 15.61 28.69
CA ARG A 345 57.71 15.53 29.59
C ARG A 345 57.16 14.10 29.60
N PRO A 346 56.78 13.55 30.77
CA PRO A 346 56.26 12.19 30.85
C PRO A 346 54.92 12.03 30.11
N PHE A 347 54.15 13.10 29.96
CA PHE A 347 52.89 13.15 29.23
C PHE A 347 52.83 14.38 28.31
N VAL A 348 52.29 14.19 27.11
CA VAL A 348 51.95 15.26 26.15
C VAL A 348 50.60 14.94 25.53
N GLY A 349 49.74 15.94 25.43
CA GLY A 349 48.48 15.90 24.69
C GLY A 349 48.46 16.91 23.56
N ASP A 350 48.08 16.45 22.36
CA ASP A 350 47.72 17.29 21.22
C ASP A 350 46.19 17.34 21.10
N TYR A 351 45.62 18.52 21.01
CA TYR A 351 44.17 18.74 21.10
C TYR A 351 43.65 19.53 19.91
N LYS A 352 42.46 19.15 19.45
CA LYS A 352 41.64 19.95 18.54
C LYS A 352 40.41 20.41 19.29
N LEU A 353 40.21 21.72 19.36
CA LEU A 353 39.09 22.33 20.08
C LEU A 353 38.19 23.15 19.15
N MET A 354 37.02 23.48 19.66
CA MET A 354 36.05 24.37 19.03
C MET A 354 35.51 25.34 20.09
N PRO A 355 35.31 26.63 19.76
CA PRO A 355 34.61 27.55 20.67
C PRO A 355 33.21 27.03 20.99
N THR A 356 32.75 27.16 22.24
CA THR A 356 31.40 26.73 22.63
C THR A 356 30.27 27.52 21.94
N THR A 357 30.60 28.64 21.29
CA THR A 357 29.67 29.43 20.48
C THR A 357 29.47 28.89 19.05
N ALA A 358 30.32 27.97 18.58
CA ALA A 358 30.17 27.37 17.27
C ALA A 358 29.19 26.18 17.33
N PRO A 359 28.41 25.92 16.26
CA PRO A 359 27.49 24.78 16.25
C PRO A 359 28.19 23.44 16.42
N MET A 360 27.63 22.58 17.27
CA MET A 360 28.16 21.24 17.56
C MET A 360 27.27 20.16 16.94
N VAL A 361 27.40 19.98 15.63
CA VAL A 361 26.67 18.96 14.88
C VAL A 361 27.68 18.02 14.21
N PRO A 362 27.57 16.69 14.41
CA PRO A 362 28.51 15.73 13.85
C PRO A 362 28.36 15.63 12.32
N PRO A 363 29.46 15.46 11.58
CA PRO A 363 29.40 15.26 10.14
C PRO A 363 28.81 13.89 9.79
N ARG A 364 28.03 13.81 8.70
CA ARG A 364 27.48 12.55 8.18
C ARG A 364 28.51 11.72 7.42
N THR A 365 29.35 11.02 8.17
CA THR A 365 30.44 10.18 7.61
C THR A 365 30.06 8.72 7.45
N THR A 366 29.05 8.24 8.18
CA THR A 366 28.67 6.83 8.15
C THR A 366 27.82 6.55 6.90
N PRO A 367 28.22 5.61 6.02
CA PRO A 367 27.46 5.31 4.81
C PRO A 367 26.04 4.86 5.13
N ARG A 368 25.06 5.42 4.42
CA ARG A 368 23.67 4.96 4.51
C ARG A 368 23.54 3.57 3.85
N PRO A 369 22.74 2.65 4.43
CA PRO A 369 22.41 1.41 3.75
C PRO A 369 21.58 1.70 2.51
N VAL A 370 21.88 1.00 1.42
CA VAL A 370 21.14 1.11 0.15
C VAL A 370 20.68 -0.28 -0.29
N VAL A 371 19.38 -0.42 -0.52
CA VAL A 371 18.81 -1.61 -1.14
C VAL A 371 19.06 -1.51 -2.65
N GLN A 372 19.95 -2.38 -3.14
CA GLN A 372 20.45 -2.33 -4.52
C GLN A 372 19.41 -2.70 -5.59
N GLY A 373 18.28 -3.28 -5.20
CA GLY A 373 17.25 -3.71 -6.13
C GLY A 373 16.00 -4.22 -5.42
N PRO A 374 14.94 -4.54 -6.17
CA PRO A 374 13.69 -5.00 -5.60
C PRO A 374 13.86 -6.31 -4.84
N GLN A 375 13.02 -6.50 -3.83
CA GLN A 375 12.92 -7.73 -3.05
C GLN A 375 11.51 -8.27 -3.10
N THR A 376 11.34 -9.56 -2.84
CA THR A 376 10.01 -10.14 -2.62
C THR A 376 9.66 -10.12 -1.14
N ALA A 377 8.40 -9.90 -0.81
CA ALA A 377 7.86 -10.00 0.53
C ALA A 377 6.47 -10.66 0.51
N VAL A 378 5.97 -11.10 1.66
CA VAL A 378 4.64 -11.71 1.77
C VAL A 378 3.68 -10.70 2.38
N VAL A 379 2.50 -10.54 1.80
CA VAL A 379 1.45 -9.65 2.34
C VAL A 379 0.94 -10.20 3.67
N VAL A 380 0.87 -9.35 4.69
CA VAL A 380 0.39 -9.68 6.05
C VAL A 380 -0.66 -8.68 6.52
N GLY A 381 -1.38 -9.01 7.59
CA GLY A 381 -2.44 -8.18 8.16
C GLY A 381 -3.53 -9.02 8.82
N GLU A 382 -4.68 -8.42 9.08
CA GLU A 382 -5.85 -9.09 9.67
C GLU A 382 -6.86 -9.59 8.63
N GLY A 383 -7.39 -10.80 8.82
CA GLY A 383 -8.43 -11.37 7.96
C GLY A 383 -7.92 -11.88 6.61
N GLU A 384 -8.62 -11.55 5.52
CA GLU A 384 -8.28 -11.96 4.14
C GLU A 384 -7.65 -10.82 3.33
N ILE A 385 -8.12 -9.58 3.58
CA ILE A 385 -7.68 -8.35 2.92
C ILE A 385 -7.53 -7.31 4.01
N ASP A 386 -6.37 -6.68 4.08
CA ASP A 386 -6.06 -5.63 5.02
C ASP A 386 -5.37 -4.47 4.29
N CYS A 387 -6.12 -3.39 4.06
CA CYS A 387 -5.60 -2.16 3.47
C CYS A 387 -6.20 -0.92 4.15
N ASP A 388 -5.50 0.21 4.03
CA ASP A 388 -6.00 1.50 4.52
C ASP A 388 -6.72 2.33 3.44
N GLU A 389 -7.10 3.57 3.76
CA GLU A 389 -7.82 4.49 2.87
C GLU A 389 -7.09 4.81 1.55
N TYR A 390 -5.80 4.52 1.46
CA TYR A 390 -4.98 4.71 0.26
C TYR A 390 -4.70 3.40 -0.49
N GLY A 391 -5.30 2.29 -0.06
CA GLY A 391 -5.03 0.96 -0.62
C GLY A 391 -3.64 0.41 -0.27
N ARG A 392 -3.03 0.88 0.83
CA ARG A 392 -1.70 0.43 1.27
C ARG A 392 -1.79 -0.84 2.10
N ILE A 393 -0.82 -1.72 1.94
CA ILE A 393 -0.77 -3.04 2.61
C ILE A 393 0.45 -3.16 3.52
N LEU A 394 0.43 -4.12 4.44
CA LEU A 394 1.62 -4.52 5.21
C LEU A 394 2.28 -5.73 4.53
N VAL A 395 3.60 -5.81 4.61
CA VAL A 395 4.37 -6.95 4.12
C VAL A 395 5.34 -7.46 5.18
N HIS A 396 5.69 -8.73 5.10
CA HIS A 396 6.74 -9.35 5.89
C HIS A 396 7.89 -9.72 4.96
N PHE A 397 9.07 -9.14 5.22
CA PHE A 397 10.27 -9.42 4.46
C PHE A 397 10.90 -10.74 4.90
N HIS A 398 11.49 -11.47 3.95
CA HIS A 398 12.09 -12.79 4.22
C HIS A 398 13.28 -12.76 5.21
N TRP A 399 13.93 -11.60 5.35
CA TRP A 399 15.07 -11.41 6.25
C TRP A 399 14.66 -10.95 7.66
N ASP A 400 13.39 -10.60 7.87
CA ASP A 400 12.88 -10.17 9.18
C ASP A 400 12.60 -11.39 10.07
N LEU A 401 13.59 -11.72 10.92
CA LEU A 401 13.55 -12.84 11.85
C LEU A 401 12.65 -12.58 13.06
N GLU A 402 12.44 -11.32 13.44
CA GLU A 402 11.62 -10.91 14.58
C GLU A 402 10.11 -10.88 14.23
N LYS A 403 9.78 -11.00 12.93
CA LYS A 403 8.40 -10.95 12.40
C LYS A 403 7.69 -9.64 12.74
N ALA A 404 8.44 -8.54 12.70
CA ALA A 404 7.97 -7.20 13.01
C ALA A 404 7.05 -6.60 11.95
N TYR A 405 7.11 -7.04 10.67
CA TYR A 405 6.38 -6.52 9.50
C TYR A 405 6.74 -5.08 9.07
N SER A 406 6.34 -4.67 7.86
CA SER A 406 6.69 -3.38 7.27
C SER A 406 5.79 -2.23 7.76
N MET A 407 6.10 -0.99 7.39
CA MET A 407 5.06 0.06 7.34
C MET A 407 4.01 -0.21 6.26
N ARG A 408 2.93 0.57 6.24
CA ARG A 408 1.92 0.52 5.16
C ARG A 408 2.55 0.95 3.83
N CYS A 409 2.83 -0.03 2.97
CA CYS A 409 3.44 0.16 1.66
C CYS A 409 2.39 0.55 0.63
N ARG A 410 2.67 1.59 -0.17
CA ARG A 410 1.88 1.90 -1.37
C ARG A 410 2.02 0.77 -2.39
N VAL A 411 0.92 0.46 -3.08
CA VAL A 411 0.87 -0.56 -4.12
C VAL A 411 0.71 0.12 -5.47
N SER A 412 1.69 -0.09 -6.36
CA SER A 412 1.61 0.32 -7.75
C SER A 412 0.37 -0.25 -8.41
N GLN A 413 -0.37 0.61 -9.10
CA GLN A 413 -1.55 0.22 -9.89
C GLN A 413 -1.21 0.34 -11.38
N ASN A 414 -1.90 -0.43 -12.23
CA ASN A 414 -1.70 -0.38 -13.67
C ASN A 414 -2.08 1.00 -14.27
N TRP A 415 -3.04 1.71 -13.67
CA TRP A 415 -3.45 3.06 -14.06
C TRP A 415 -4.13 3.77 -12.89
N ALA A 416 -3.71 4.97 -12.50
CA ALA A 416 -4.27 5.68 -11.35
C ALA A 416 -4.38 7.19 -11.60
N SER A 417 -5.53 7.77 -11.27
CA SER A 417 -5.81 9.21 -11.39
C SER A 417 -6.92 9.67 -10.43
N GLN A 418 -7.35 10.92 -10.53
CA GLN A 418 -8.32 11.55 -9.63
C GLN A 418 -9.72 10.93 -9.75
N GLY A 419 -9.99 9.87 -8.99
CA GLY A 419 -11.29 9.18 -8.92
C GLY A 419 -11.54 8.17 -10.03
N TRP A 420 -10.53 7.81 -10.82
CA TRP A 420 -10.65 6.83 -11.90
C TRP A 420 -9.32 6.09 -12.14
N GLY A 421 -9.37 4.87 -12.65
CA GLY A 421 -8.20 3.99 -12.84
C GLY A 421 -8.49 2.52 -12.47
N GLY A 422 -7.43 1.74 -12.28
CA GLY A 422 -7.47 0.38 -11.74
C GLY A 422 -7.13 0.36 -10.25
N MET A 423 -7.77 -0.54 -9.51
CA MET A 423 -7.48 -0.79 -8.10
C MET A 423 -7.56 -2.29 -7.81
N VAL A 424 -6.40 -2.92 -7.64
CA VAL A 424 -6.28 -4.33 -7.27
C VAL A 424 -5.42 -4.43 -6.03
N ILE A 425 -6.04 -4.76 -4.90
CA ILE A 425 -5.36 -4.86 -3.60
C ILE A 425 -4.82 -6.28 -3.43
N PRO A 426 -3.49 -6.45 -3.26
CA PRO A 426 -2.91 -7.75 -2.92
C PRO A 426 -3.48 -8.28 -1.59
N ARG A 427 -3.87 -9.55 -1.57
CA ARG A 427 -4.46 -10.20 -0.38
C ARG A 427 -3.39 -10.79 0.52
N ILE A 428 -3.74 -11.00 1.78
CA ILE A 428 -2.84 -11.61 2.77
C ILE A 428 -2.37 -12.99 2.27
N GLY A 429 -1.06 -13.23 2.36
CA GLY A 429 -0.42 -14.45 1.88
C GLY A 429 0.01 -14.44 0.41
N MET A 430 -0.33 -13.39 -0.36
CA MET A 430 0.24 -13.18 -1.70
C MET A 430 1.71 -12.75 -1.58
N GLU A 431 2.50 -13.07 -2.60
CA GLU A 431 3.89 -12.62 -2.72
C GLU A 431 3.96 -11.40 -3.62
N VAL A 432 4.59 -10.35 -3.11
CA VAL A 432 4.71 -9.04 -3.76
C VAL A 432 6.16 -8.67 -3.97
N VAL A 433 6.41 -7.90 -5.03
CA VAL A 433 7.70 -7.27 -5.31
C VAL A 433 7.71 -5.89 -4.68
N VAL A 434 8.71 -5.59 -3.88
CA VAL A 434 8.90 -4.37 -3.11
C VAL A 434 10.16 -3.67 -3.59
N GLU A 435 9.98 -2.44 -4.06
CA GLU A 435 11.04 -1.48 -4.36
C GLU A 435 11.22 -0.52 -3.17
N PHE A 436 12.33 0.20 -3.18
CA PHE A 436 12.71 1.12 -2.11
C PHE A 436 13.05 2.46 -2.76
N LEU A 437 12.31 3.52 -2.43
CA LEU A 437 12.50 4.84 -3.04
C LEU A 437 13.90 5.37 -2.72
N GLU A 438 14.66 5.78 -3.74
CA GLU A 438 16.10 6.14 -3.62
C GLU A 438 16.98 5.01 -3.01
N GLY A 439 16.50 3.76 -3.07
CA GLY A 439 17.14 2.62 -2.42
C GLY A 439 17.08 2.66 -0.89
N ASP A 440 16.29 3.55 -0.29
CA ASP A 440 16.17 3.75 1.15
C ASP A 440 15.35 2.61 1.80
N PRO A 441 15.94 1.78 2.68
CA PRO A 441 15.23 0.70 3.38
C PRO A 441 13.98 1.17 4.14
N ASP A 442 13.94 2.44 4.55
CA ASP A 442 12.83 3.05 5.28
C ASP A 442 11.64 3.43 4.38
N LYS A 443 11.78 3.34 3.03
CA LYS A 443 10.78 3.83 2.06
C LYS A 443 10.31 2.74 1.08
N PRO A 444 9.69 1.64 1.55
CA PRO A 444 9.21 0.56 0.69
C PRO A 444 7.97 0.94 -0.13
N LEU A 445 7.91 0.46 -1.37
CA LEU A 445 6.78 0.59 -2.29
C LEU A 445 6.59 -0.73 -3.05
N VAL A 446 5.39 -1.28 -3.02
CA VAL A 446 5.06 -2.51 -3.75
C VAL A 446 4.89 -2.18 -5.24
N SER A 447 5.69 -2.78 -6.12
CA SER A 447 5.66 -2.54 -7.56
C SER A 447 4.96 -3.65 -8.37
N GLY A 448 4.68 -4.81 -7.76
CA GLY A 448 3.94 -5.89 -8.43
C GLY A 448 3.67 -7.11 -7.56
N CYS A 449 3.05 -8.13 -8.15
CA CYS A 449 2.79 -9.43 -7.54
C CYS A 449 3.41 -10.55 -8.39
N VAL A 450 3.84 -11.63 -7.74
CA VAL A 450 4.40 -12.81 -8.42
C VAL A 450 3.72 -14.09 -7.94
N TYR A 451 3.55 -15.03 -8.86
CA TYR A 451 3.13 -16.40 -8.53
C TYR A 451 4.31 -17.20 -7.98
N ASN A 452 4.03 -18.19 -7.13
CA ASN A 452 5.02 -19.06 -6.52
C ASN A 452 4.48 -20.50 -6.35
N GLY A 453 5.24 -21.37 -5.67
CA GLY A 453 4.87 -22.77 -5.48
C GLY A 453 3.56 -23.00 -4.69
N LYS A 454 3.20 -22.04 -3.83
CA LYS A 454 1.95 -22.03 -3.05
C LYS A 454 0.83 -21.32 -3.81
N ASN A 455 1.09 -20.12 -4.28
CA ASN A 455 0.17 -19.27 -5.04
C ASN A 455 0.41 -19.51 -6.54
N LYS A 456 -0.27 -20.52 -7.10
CA LYS A 456 -0.08 -20.93 -8.50
C LYS A 456 -0.84 -20.00 -9.46
N PRO A 457 -0.42 -19.94 -10.75
CA PRO A 457 -1.20 -19.28 -11.79
C PRO A 457 -2.63 -19.83 -11.90
N PRO A 458 -3.61 -19.05 -12.40
CA PRO A 458 -5.02 -19.45 -12.46
C PRO A 458 -5.29 -20.70 -13.30
N TYR A 459 -4.47 -20.92 -14.33
CA TYR A 459 -4.50 -22.10 -15.17
C TYR A 459 -3.13 -22.80 -15.16
N PRO A 460 -3.08 -24.14 -15.27
CA PRO A 460 -1.82 -24.88 -15.32
C PRO A 460 -0.92 -24.42 -16.48
N LEU A 461 0.33 -24.08 -16.16
CA LEU A 461 1.38 -23.76 -17.13
C LEU A 461 2.41 -24.91 -17.21
N PRO A 462 3.01 -25.17 -18.39
CA PRO A 462 2.93 -24.38 -19.63
C PRO A 462 1.76 -24.74 -20.57
N ALA A 463 0.83 -25.60 -20.16
CA ALA A 463 -0.26 -26.07 -21.02
C ALA A 463 -1.16 -24.95 -21.56
N ASN A 464 -1.43 -23.92 -20.76
CA ASN A 464 -2.30 -22.78 -21.12
C ASN A 464 -1.51 -21.49 -21.39
N LYS A 465 -0.32 -21.59 -22.00
CA LYS A 465 0.60 -20.46 -22.23
C LYS A 465 0.06 -19.37 -23.18
N THR A 466 -1.00 -19.67 -23.93
CA THR A 466 -1.69 -18.78 -24.86
C THR A 466 -2.87 -18.03 -24.23
N LYS A 467 -3.17 -18.29 -22.94
CA LYS A 467 -4.24 -17.59 -22.22
C LYS A 467 -3.73 -16.32 -21.53
N SER A 468 -4.45 -15.22 -21.73
CA SER A 468 -4.35 -14.00 -20.93
C SER A 468 -5.55 -13.89 -20.00
N VAL A 469 -5.33 -13.82 -18.69
CA VAL A 469 -6.37 -14.11 -17.67
C VAL A 469 -6.44 -13.00 -16.62
N PHE A 470 -7.64 -12.47 -16.41
CA PHE A 470 -7.99 -11.66 -15.24
C PHE A 470 -9.07 -12.40 -14.44
N LYS A 471 -8.64 -13.13 -13.41
CA LYS A 471 -9.50 -13.96 -12.55
C LYS A 471 -9.42 -13.48 -11.11
N THR A 472 -10.58 -13.22 -10.53
CA THR A 472 -10.75 -12.78 -9.13
C THR A 472 -11.19 -13.95 -8.25
N ASP A 473 -11.24 -13.76 -6.93
CA ASP A 473 -11.74 -14.76 -5.99
C ASP A 473 -12.77 -14.12 -5.05
N THR A 474 -13.89 -14.80 -4.80
CA THR A 474 -14.97 -14.25 -3.97
C THR A 474 -14.49 -14.08 -2.52
N HIS A 475 -14.47 -12.85 -2.03
CA HIS A 475 -14.11 -12.54 -0.64
C HIS A 475 -15.03 -13.26 0.35
N LYS A 476 -14.46 -13.96 1.34
CA LYS A 476 -15.19 -14.73 2.36
C LYS A 476 -16.25 -15.66 1.79
N GLY A 477 -16.01 -16.24 0.62
CA GLY A 477 -16.94 -17.17 -0.03
C GLY A 477 -16.24 -18.06 -1.04
N SER A 478 -17.04 -18.75 -1.87
CA SER A 478 -16.54 -19.58 -2.96
C SER A 478 -17.03 -19.02 -4.29
N GLY A 479 -16.14 -18.93 -5.28
CA GLY A 479 -16.50 -18.47 -6.63
C GLY A 479 -15.50 -17.47 -7.19
N PHE A 480 -15.71 -17.03 -8.43
CA PHE A 480 -14.82 -16.10 -9.10
C PHE A 480 -15.53 -15.30 -10.18
N ASN A 481 -15.07 -14.07 -10.44
CA ASN A 481 -15.34 -13.38 -11.70
C ASN A 481 -14.11 -13.52 -12.60
N GLU A 482 -14.32 -13.66 -13.91
CA GLU A 482 -13.23 -13.88 -14.86
C GLU A 482 -13.46 -13.18 -16.20
N LEU A 483 -12.40 -12.60 -16.73
CA LEU A 483 -12.25 -12.23 -18.14
C LEU A 483 -10.97 -12.86 -18.67
N THR A 484 -11.10 -13.70 -19.69
CA THR A 484 -9.98 -14.46 -20.27
C THR A 484 -10.01 -14.39 -21.79
N PHE A 485 -8.82 -14.28 -22.38
CA PHE A 485 -8.56 -14.33 -23.81
C PHE A 485 -7.70 -15.57 -24.11
N GLU A 486 -8.19 -16.44 -24.98
CA GLU A 486 -7.44 -17.56 -25.57
C GLU A 486 -7.00 -17.17 -26.98
N ASP A 487 -5.71 -17.28 -27.25
CA ASP A 487 -5.07 -16.92 -28.52
C ASP A 487 -4.51 -18.15 -29.27
N GLU A 488 -4.78 -19.38 -28.82
CA GLU A 488 -4.45 -20.59 -29.57
C GLU A 488 -5.23 -20.60 -30.90
N ARG A 489 -4.49 -20.90 -31.98
CA ARG A 489 -5.01 -20.78 -33.34
C ARG A 489 -6.18 -21.74 -33.56
N ASP A 490 -7.23 -21.23 -34.18
CA ASP A 490 -8.45 -21.99 -34.49
C ASP A 490 -9.24 -22.42 -33.22
N GLU A 491 -8.82 -21.97 -32.04
CA GLU A 491 -9.46 -22.17 -30.73
C GLU A 491 -9.65 -20.84 -29.96
N GLU A 492 -9.60 -19.70 -30.66
CA GLU A 492 -9.66 -18.38 -30.05
C GLU A 492 -10.98 -18.16 -29.29
N LEU A 493 -10.89 -17.63 -28.07
CA LEU A 493 -12.05 -17.44 -27.19
C LEU A 493 -11.90 -16.22 -26.28
N ILE A 494 -12.95 -15.40 -26.23
CA ILE A 494 -13.16 -14.47 -25.12
C ILE A 494 -14.14 -15.10 -24.15
N TYR A 495 -13.67 -15.46 -22.96
CA TYR A 495 -14.48 -16.01 -21.88
C TYR A 495 -14.78 -14.94 -20.83
N MET A 496 -16.06 -14.75 -20.51
CA MET A 496 -16.53 -13.85 -19.48
C MET A 496 -17.43 -14.60 -18.51
N HIS A 497 -17.10 -14.56 -17.23
CA HIS A 497 -17.85 -15.22 -16.15
C HIS A 497 -18.17 -14.22 -15.04
N GLY A 498 -19.47 -14.03 -14.77
CA GLY A 498 -19.95 -13.34 -13.58
C GLY A 498 -20.37 -14.35 -12.52
N GLN A 499 -19.82 -14.23 -11.30
CA GLN A 499 -20.19 -15.12 -10.20
C GLN A 499 -21.66 -14.94 -9.75
N LYS A 500 -22.22 -13.75 -10.00
CA LYS A 500 -23.57 -13.39 -9.61
C LYS A 500 -24.26 -12.54 -10.68
N ASP A 501 -24.25 -11.23 -10.52
CA ASP A 501 -24.95 -10.30 -11.40
C ASP A 501 -24.00 -9.75 -12.48
N GLN A 502 -24.48 -9.59 -13.71
CA GLN A 502 -23.79 -8.88 -14.79
C GLN A 502 -24.67 -7.73 -15.27
N GLU A 503 -24.19 -6.51 -15.15
CA GLU A 503 -24.86 -5.30 -15.63
C GLU A 503 -24.06 -4.66 -16.76
N ILE A 504 -24.74 -4.24 -17.83
CA ILE A 504 -24.14 -3.58 -18.99
C ILE A 504 -24.93 -2.30 -19.27
N VAL A 505 -24.29 -1.14 -19.08
CA VAL A 505 -24.87 0.18 -19.36
C VAL A 505 -24.11 0.80 -20.53
N ILE A 506 -24.84 1.18 -21.58
CA ILE A 506 -24.28 1.84 -22.78
C ILE A 506 -25.07 3.12 -23.01
N GLU A 507 -24.40 4.26 -22.88
CA GLU A 507 -25.02 5.59 -22.91
C GLU A 507 -25.40 6.07 -24.33
N ASN A 508 -24.91 5.39 -25.37
CA ASN A 508 -25.19 5.76 -26.75
C ASN A 508 -25.52 4.52 -27.60
N ASP A 509 -24.56 4.02 -28.37
CA ASP A 509 -24.81 2.95 -29.34
C ASP A 509 -24.10 1.66 -28.95
N ARG A 510 -24.82 0.53 -29.06
CA ARG A 510 -24.24 -0.82 -28.98
C ARG A 510 -24.46 -1.55 -30.29
N SER A 511 -23.38 -2.08 -30.88
CA SER A 511 -23.46 -2.99 -32.03
C SER A 511 -23.01 -4.39 -31.65
N LYS A 512 -23.62 -5.40 -32.27
CA LYS A 512 -23.26 -6.82 -32.11
C LYS A 512 -23.35 -7.51 -33.46
N THR A 513 -22.25 -8.10 -33.91
CA THR A 513 -22.19 -8.89 -35.15
C THR A 513 -21.61 -10.26 -34.83
N ILE A 514 -22.33 -11.31 -35.21
CA ILE A 514 -21.91 -12.70 -35.02
C ILE A 514 -21.72 -13.32 -36.40
N GLY A 515 -20.50 -13.76 -36.72
CA GLY A 515 -20.16 -14.28 -38.06
C GLY A 515 -20.66 -15.69 -38.34
N ARG A 516 -21.09 -16.41 -37.30
CA ARG A 516 -21.69 -17.76 -37.39
C ARG A 516 -22.95 -17.82 -36.54
N ASP A 517 -22.92 -18.54 -35.43
CA ASP A 517 -24.11 -18.88 -34.64
C ASP A 517 -24.12 -18.15 -33.29
N GLU A 518 -25.33 -17.80 -32.82
CA GLU A 518 -25.58 -17.30 -31.47
C GLU A 518 -26.54 -18.25 -30.73
N THR A 519 -26.24 -18.55 -29.47
CA THR A 519 -27.16 -19.24 -28.56
C THR A 519 -27.34 -18.40 -27.30
N ASN A 520 -28.60 -18.19 -26.89
CA ASN A 520 -28.95 -17.45 -25.69
C ASN A 520 -29.92 -18.30 -24.84
N SER A 521 -29.58 -18.52 -23.57
CA SER A 521 -30.37 -19.32 -22.64
C SER A 521 -30.60 -18.57 -21.33
N ILE A 522 -31.87 -18.38 -20.97
CA ILE A 522 -32.30 -17.68 -19.77
C ILE A 522 -33.04 -18.69 -18.89
N GLY A 523 -32.55 -18.91 -17.67
CA GLY A 523 -33.12 -19.92 -16.76
C GLY A 523 -34.41 -19.50 -16.06
N ARG A 524 -34.74 -18.20 -16.09
CA ARG A 524 -35.98 -17.63 -15.54
C ARG A 524 -36.58 -16.64 -16.55
N ASP A 525 -36.65 -15.37 -16.19
CA ASP A 525 -37.41 -14.38 -16.93
C ASP A 525 -36.51 -13.52 -17.82
N ARG A 526 -37.02 -13.13 -18.99
CA ARG A 526 -36.43 -12.12 -19.88
C ARG A 526 -37.45 -11.00 -20.06
N SER A 527 -37.02 -9.76 -19.83
CA SER A 527 -37.77 -8.55 -20.16
C SER A 527 -37.00 -7.74 -21.20
N GLN A 528 -37.71 -7.20 -22.19
CA GLN A 528 -37.15 -6.36 -23.25
C GLN A 528 -38.09 -5.17 -23.46
N ALA A 529 -37.53 -3.97 -23.47
CA ALA A 529 -38.23 -2.73 -23.77
C ALA A 529 -37.43 -1.94 -24.80
N VAL A 530 -38.08 -1.57 -25.90
CA VAL A 530 -37.52 -0.74 -26.97
C VAL A 530 -38.32 0.56 -27.01
N GLY A 531 -37.66 1.70 -26.85
CA GLY A 531 -38.34 2.99 -26.68
C GLY A 531 -38.93 3.59 -27.96
N GLN A 532 -38.47 3.14 -29.12
CA GLN A 532 -38.93 3.58 -30.44
C GLN A 532 -39.18 2.33 -31.31
N ASP A 533 -38.32 2.07 -32.30
CA ASP A 533 -38.54 1.02 -33.30
C ASP A 533 -37.70 -0.23 -33.01
N GLU A 534 -38.33 -1.42 -33.12
CA GLU A 534 -37.65 -2.70 -33.22
C GLU A 534 -37.86 -3.28 -34.63
N THR A 535 -36.78 -3.71 -35.29
CA THR A 535 -36.84 -4.37 -36.59
C THR A 535 -36.13 -5.72 -36.52
N MET A 536 -36.84 -6.79 -36.85
CA MET A 536 -36.32 -8.15 -36.93
C MET A 536 -36.35 -8.64 -38.39
N SER A 537 -35.23 -9.15 -38.89
CA SER A 537 -35.16 -9.77 -40.21
C SER A 537 -34.50 -11.14 -40.10
N VAL A 538 -35.22 -12.19 -40.50
CA VAL A 538 -34.75 -13.58 -40.49
C VAL A 538 -34.65 -14.07 -41.92
N GLY A 539 -33.44 -14.46 -42.35
CA GLY A 539 -33.17 -14.81 -43.76
C GLY A 539 -33.73 -16.16 -44.21
N ARG A 540 -34.05 -17.06 -43.28
CA ARG A 540 -34.66 -18.37 -43.54
C ARG A 540 -35.85 -18.61 -42.60
N ASP A 541 -35.72 -19.50 -41.63
CA ASP A 541 -36.83 -19.94 -40.79
C ASP A 541 -36.80 -19.23 -39.43
N GLN A 542 -37.97 -18.74 -38.99
CA GLN A 542 -38.23 -18.33 -37.60
C GLN A 542 -39.19 -19.37 -36.98
N ARG A 543 -38.84 -19.89 -35.81
CA ARG A 543 -39.68 -20.82 -35.04
C ARG A 543 -39.80 -20.32 -33.60
N GLU A 544 -41.04 -20.14 -33.15
CA GLU A 544 -41.36 -19.75 -31.78
C GLU A 544 -42.27 -20.79 -31.15
N ASN A 545 -41.90 -21.23 -29.94
CA ASN A 545 -42.69 -22.17 -29.15
C ASN A 545 -43.01 -21.48 -27.81
N ILE A 546 -44.27 -21.08 -27.63
CA ILE A 546 -44.76 -20.46 -26.40
C ILE A 546 -45.53 -21.52 -25.59
N GLY A 547 -45.09 -21.78 -24.37
CA GLY A 547 -45.65 -22.87 -23.54
C GLY A 547 -46.95 -22.53 -22.81
N GLN A 548 -47.26 -21.23 -22.66
CA GLN A 548 -48.46 -20.72 -22.01
C GLN A 548 -49.08 -19.66 -22.94
N ASP A 549 -49.14 -18.41 -22.51
CA ASP A 549 -49.87 -17.36 -23.21
C ASP A 549 -48.96 -16.48 -24.07
N VAL A 550 -49.54 -15.99 -25.18
CA VAL A 550 -49.01 -14.88 -25.98
C VAL A 550 -50.10 -13.84 -26.15
N ILE A 551 -49.75 -12.56 -25.97
CA ILE A 551 -50.67 -11.43 -26.07
C ILE A 551 -50.05 -10.38 -26.99
N TYR A 552 -50.76 -10.01 -28.04
CA TYR A 552 -50.41 -8.90 -28.92
C TYR A 552 -51.40 -7.76 -28.73
N GLN A 553 -50.90 -6.56 -28.45
CA GLN A 553 -51.69 -5.34 -28.42
C GLN A 553 -51.09 -4.35 -29.42
N VAL A 554 -51.78 -4.16 -30.55
CA VAL A 554 -51.33 -3.27 -31.62
C VAL A 554 -52.19 -2.00 -31.62
N GLY A 555 -51.57 -0.85 -31.41
CA GLY A 555 -52.28 0.43 -31.26
C GLY A 555 -52.73 1.08 -32.57
N ARG A 556 -52.15 0.67 -33.70
CA ARG A 556 -52.49 1.14 -35.04
C ARG A 556 -52.80 -0.02 -35.97
N ASP A 557 -51.84 -0.41 -36.80
CA ASP A 557 -52.05 -1.35 -37.89
C ASP A 557 -51.22 -2.62 -37.68
N GLN A 558 -51.86 -3.80 -37.80
CA GLN A 558 -51.19 -5.09 -37.92
C GLN A 558 -51.40 -5.61 -39.34
N GLN A 559 -50.32 -5.94 -40.04
CA GLN A 559 -50.37 -6.51 -41.39
C GLN A 559 -49.63 -7.84 -41.43
N GLU A 560 -50.32 -8.89 -41.87
CA GLU A 560 -49.75 -10.21 -42.08
C GLU A 560 -49.89 -10.59 -43.55
N LYS A 561 -48.79 -11.03 -44.17
CA LYS A 561 -48.78 -11.46 -45.57
C LYS A 561 -48.10 -12.81 -45.69
N TYR A 562 -48.91 -13.83 -45.92
CA TYR A 562 -48.45 -15.20 -46.12
C TYR A 562 -48.29 -15.48 -47.62
N GLY A 563 -47.12 -15.97 -48.04
CA GLY A 563 -46.84 -16.27 -49.46
C GLY A 563 -47.44 -17.59 -49.95
N LYS A 564 -47.75 -18.51 -49.02
CA LYS A 564 -48.41 -19.79 -49.29
C LYS A 564 -49.54 -20.00 -48.29
N ASP A 565 -49.31 -20.82 -47.28
CA ASP A 565 -50.34 -21.29 -46.35
C ASP A 565 -50.31 -20.50 -45.05
N HIS A 566 -51.49 -20.21 -44.50
CA HIS A 566 -51.69 -19.81 -43.11
C HIS A 566 -52.64 -20.82 -42.49
N VAL A 567 -52.14 -21.63 -41.56
CA VAL A 567 -52.91 -22.68 -40.89
C VAL A 567 -53.11 -22.27 -39.44
N HIS A 568 -54.36 -22.00 -39.06
CA HIS A 568 -54.73 -21.62 -37.71
C HIS A 568 -55.60 -22.72 -37.11
N VAL A 569 -55.10 -23.41 -36.08
CA VAL A 569 -55.82 -24.47 -35.36
C VAL A 569 -56.14 -23.97 -33.97
N VAL A 570 -57.43 -23.78 -33.67
CA VAL A 570 -57.90 -23.24 -32.39
C VAL A 570 -58.66 -24.33 -31.63
N GLY A 571 -58.16 -24.70 -30.45
CA GLY A 571 -58.69 -25.83 -29.69
C GLY A 571 -59.99 -25.54 -28.92
N ASN A 572 -60.34 -24.27 -28.72
CA ASN A 572 -61.54 -23.87 -27.98
C ASN A 572 -62.36 -22.80 -28.72
N ILE A 573 -61.99 -21.52 -28.61
CA ILE A 573 -62.75 -20.40 -29.18
C ILE A 573 -61.84 -19.57 -30.08
N HIS A 574 -62.24 -19.39 -31.33
CA HIS A 574 -61.77 -18.31 -32.20
C HIS A 574 -62.84 -17.22 -32.24
N LYS A 575 -62.56 -16.05 -31.66
CA LYS A 575 -63.50 -14.91 -31.59
C LYS A 575 -62.92 -13.72 -32.35
N GLN A 576 -63.74 -13.13 -33.21
CA GLN A 576 -63.40 -11.89 -33.93
C GLN A 576 -64.56 -10.89 -33.75
N ASP A 577 -64.26 -9.75 -33.13
CA ASP A 577 -65.17 -8.61 -33.06
C ASP A 577 -64.70 -7.55 -34.05
N ILE A 578 -65.51 -7.28 -35.08
CA ILE A 578 -65.14 -6.38 -36.19
C ILE A 578 -66.16 -5.24 -36.24
N TYR A 579 -65.69 -4.01 -36.04
CA TYR A 579 -66.56 -2.84 -35.85
C TYR A 579 -66.93 -2.13 -37.15
N ALA A 580 -66.05 -2.15 -38.14
CA ALA A 580 -66.28 -1.57 -39.45
C ALA A 580 -66.53 -2.68 -40.46
N ASP A 581 -65.56 -2.97 -41.32
CA ASP A 581 -65.73 -3.91 -42.42
C ASP A 581 -64.97 -5.22 -42.18
N HIS A 582 -65.64 -6.35 -42.43
CA HIS A 582 -64.98 -7.64 -42.61
C HIS A 582 -65.04 -8.02 -44.10
N LEU A 583 -63.94 -7.83 -44.81
CA LEU A 583 -63.85 -8.12 -46.25
C LEU A 583 -63.14 -9.46 -46.47
N VAL A 584 -63.86 -10.43 -47.02
CA VAL A 584 -63.33 -11.77 -47.30
C VAL A 584 -63.45 -12.06 -48.79
N GLN A 585 -62.31 -12.27 -49.46
CA GLN A 585 -62.24 -12.67 -50.86
C GLN A 585 -61.63 -14.07 -50.96
N ILE A 586 -62.33 -14.99 -51.60
CA ILE A 586 -61.94 -16.40 -51.68
C ILE A 586 -61.78 -16.77 -53.16
N GLY A 587 -60.59 -17.20 -53.56
CA GLY A 587 -60.27 -17.45 -54.96
C GLY A 587 -60.82 -18.77 -55.52
N ARG A 588 -61.12 -19.75 -54.64
CA ARG A 588 -61.66 -21.07 -55.02
C ARG A 588 -62.84 -21.46 -54.14
N ASN A 589 -62.61 -22.27 -53.11
CA ASN A 589 -63.68 -22.84 -52.28
C ASN A 589 -63.74 -22.15 -50.92
N HIS A 590 -64.96 -21.88 -50.46
CA HIS A 590 -65.26 -21.64 -49.05
C HIS A 590 -66.04 -22.85 -48.54
N GLU A 591 -65.49 -23.54 -47.55
CA GLU A 591 -66.13 -24.69 -46.93
C GLU A 591 -66.27 -24.41 -45.43
N GLU A 592 -67.50 -24.40 -44.94
CA GLU A 592 -67.83 -24.24 -43.53
C GLU A 592 -68.66 -25.44 -43.07
N THR A 593 -68.21 -26.12 -42.01
CA THR A 593 -68.96 -27.19 -41.36
C THR A 593 -69.19 -26.82 -39.90
N VAL A 594 -70.46 -26.66 -39.53
CA VAL A 594 -70.85 -26.30 -38.17
C VAL A 594 -71.63 -27.47 -37.55
N PHE A 595 -71.04 -28.14 -36.56
CA PHE A 595 -71.69 -29.24 -35.84
C PHE A 595 -72.80 -28.78 -34.89
N GLY A 596 -72.65 -27.56 -34.36
CA GLY A 596 -73.63 -26.93 -33.49
C GLY A 596 -74.58 -26.03 -34.27
N LYS A 597 -74.68 -24.78 -33.83
CA LYS A 597 -75.57 -23.77 -34.42
C LYS A 597 -74.78 -22.74 -35.21
N SER A 598 -75.15 -22.52 -36.47
CA SER A 598 -74.76 -21.32 -37.22
C SER A 598 -75.89 -20.29 -37.16
N THR A 599 -75.56 -19.03 -36.88
CA THR A 599 -76.53 -17.91 -36.83
C THR A 599 -76.00 -16.76 -37.66
N LEU A 600 -76.77 -16.34 -38.66
CA LEU A 600 -76.49 -15.16 -39.47
C LEU A 600 -77.59 -14.12 -39.24
N ASN A 601 -77.25 -13.03 -38.55
CA ASN A 601 -78.15 -11.90 -38.34
C ASN A 601 -77.64 -10.70 -39.15
N VAL A 602 -78.42 -10.25 -40.14
CA VAL A 602 -78.07 -9.11 -40.99
C VAL A 602 -79.23 -8.13 -40.99
N THR A 603 -78.94 -6.85 -40.74
CA THR A 603 -79.95 -5.81 -40.52
C THR A 603 -80.43 -5.15 -41.81
N GLU A 604 -79.56 -4.98 -42.79
CA GLU A 604 -79.88 -4.31 -44.05
C GLU A 604 -80.29 -5.30 -45.14
N ALA A 605 -79.34 -6.06 -45.69
CA ALA A 605 -79.63 -7.00 -46.78
C ALA A 605 -78.65 -8.18 -46.82
N ILE A 606 -79.16 -9.35 -47.22
CA ILE A 606 -78.36 -10.50 -47.63
C ILE A 606 -78.56 -10.69 -49.12
N THR A 607 -77.47 -10.72 -49.90
CA THR A 607 -77.50 -10.96 -51.34
C THR A 607 -76.67 -12.20 -51.67
N ASN A 608 -77.33 -13.28 -52.12
CA ASN A 608 -76.66 -14.48 -52.61
C ASN A 608 -76.84 -14.59 -54.12
N ASN A 609 -75.81 -14.20 -54.88
CA ASN A 609 -75.78 -14.38 -56.33
C ASN A 609 -75.05 -15.68 -56.67
N THR A 610 -75.79 -16.69 -57.11
CA THR A 610 -75.22 -18.00 -57.47
C THR A 610 -75.96 -18.59 -58.66
N ALA A 611 -75.25 -19.36 -59.49
CA ALA A 611 -75.86 -20.15 -60.55
C ALA A 611 -76.77 -21.26 -59.98
N LYS A 612 -76.45 -21.77 -58.80
CA LYS A 612 -77.25 -22.78 -58.09
C LYS A 612 -77.26 -22.49 -56.59
N HIS A 613 -78.44 -22.20 -56.05
CA HIS A 613 -78.65 -22.12 -54.61
C HIS A 613 -79.41 -23.36 -54.15
N THR A 614 -78.88 -24.07 -53.17
CA THR A 614 -79.53 -25.26 -52.61
C THR A 614 -79.53 -25.11 -51.10
N LEU A 615 -80.73 -24.94 -50.55
CA LEU A 615 -80.96 -24.90 -49.11
C LEU A 615 -81.69 -26.19 -48.74
N MET A 616 -81.18 -26.90 -47.74
CA MET A 616 -81.77 -28.14 -47.24
C MET A 616 -81.94 -28.02 -45.73
N ALA A 617 -83.11 -28.39 -45.23
CA ALA A 617 -83.34 -28.60 -43.80
C ALA A 617 -83.95 -29.99 -43.62
N TYR A 618 -83.52 -30.71 -42.57
CA TYR A 618 -83.98 -32.06 -42.31
C TYR A 618 -85.39 -32.10 -41.71
N GLU A 619 -85.65 -31.28 -40.69
CA GLU A 619 -86.94 -31.29 -40.00
C GLU A 619 -87.91 -30.26 -40.58
N LYS A 620 -87.44 -29.01 -40.71
CA LYS A 620 -88.28 -27.86 -41.02
C LYS A 620 -87.48 -26.72 -41.65
N PHE A 621 -87.96 -26.21 -42.78
CA PHE A 621 -87.44 -25.02 -43.44
C PHE A 621 -88.50 -23.91 -43.38
N VAL A 622 -88.16 -22.73 -42.85
CA VAL A 622 -89.11 -21.61 -42.68
C VAL A 622 -88.56 -20.33 -43.27
N ILE A 623 -89.33 -19.70 -44.15
CA ILE A 623 -89.14 -18.32 -44.59
C ILE A 623 -90.27 -17.50 -44.00
N LYS A 624 -90.00 -16.49 -43.20
CA LYS A 624 -91.03 -15.66 -42.55
C LYS A 624 -90.68 -14.19 -42.60
N GLY A 625 -91.69 -13.34 -42.69
CA GLY A 625 -91.58 -11.89 -42.60
C GLY A 625 -92.91 -11.25 -42.17
N PRO A 626 -93.00 -9.91 -42.11
CA PRO A 626 -94.21 -9.21 -41.65
C PRO A 626 -95.47 -9.54 -42.46
N GLY A 627 -95.31 -9.90 -43.74
CA GLY A 627 -96.41 -10.22 -44.65
C GLY A 627 -96.91 -11.68 -44.59
N GLY A 628 -96.22 -12.57 -43.89
CA GLY A 628 -96.58 -13.99 -43.81
C GLY A 628 -95.39 -14.95 -43.68
N LYS A 629 -95.67 -16.25 -43.75
CA LYS A 629 -94.73 -17.35 -43.50
C LYS A 629 -94.91 -18.47 -44.52
N ILE A 630 -93.79 -19.00 -44.99
CA ILE A 630 -93.67 -20.21 -45.81
C ILE A 630 -92.97 -21.26 -44.95
N THR A 631 -93.58 -22.43 -44.81
CA THR A 631 -93.01 -23.57 -44.07
C THR A 631 -92.93 -24.77 -44.99
N LEU A 632 -91.78 -25.44 -45.02
CA LEU A 632 -91.62 -26.77 -45.59
C LEU A 632 -91.25 -27.72 -44.45
N ASP A 633 -92.06 -28.74 -44.24
CA ASP A 633 -91.80 -29.80 -43.27
C ASP A 633 -92.35 -31.14 -43.78
N ALA A 634 -92.40 -32.15 -42.92
CA ALA A 634 -92.89 -33.49 -43.25
C ALA A 634 -94.34 -33.52 -43.77
N SER A 635 -95.14 -32.47 -43.54
CA SER A 635 -96.53 -32.36 -44.02
C SER A 635 -96.68 -31.70 -45.39
N GLY A 636 -95.62 -31.09 -45.93
CA GLY A 636 -95.61 -30.44 -47.25
C GLY A 636 -95.22 -28.96 -47.21
N ILE A 637 -95.73 -28.17 -48.16
CA ILE A 637 -95.48 -26.72 -48.26
C ILE A 637 -96.72 -25.97 -47.74
N THR A 638 -96.57 -25.21 -46.65
CA THR A 638 -97.61 -24.38 -46.06
C THR A 638 -97.33 -22.90 -46.31
N LEU A 639 -98.33 -22.16 -46.80
CA LEU A 639 -98.30 -20.71 -47.00
C LEU A 639 -99.30 -20.05 -46.04
N GLU A 640 -98.82 -19.27 -45.07
CA GLU A 640 -99.62 -18.60 -44.04
C GLU A 640 -99.49 -17.08 -44.19
N ALA A 641 -100.50 -16.41 -44.74
CA ALA A 641 -100.49 -14.95 -44.96
C ALA A 641 -101.92 -14.36 -44.98
N GLY A 642 -102.07 -13.08 -44.64
CA GLY A 642 -103.36 -12.38 -44.72
C GLY A 642 -103.91 -12.24 -46.15
N SER A 643 -103.05 -12.31 -47.17
CA SER A 643 -103.42 -12.46 -48.58
C SER A 643 -102.31 -13.18 -49.35
N ILE A 644 -102.68 -14.10 -50.25
CA ILE A 644 -101.76 -14.80 -51.14
C ILE A 644 -102.10 -14.39 -52.57
N ASN A 645 -101.25 -13.56 -53.17
CA ASN A 645 -101.46 -13.04 -54.52
C ASN A 645 -100.50 -13.72 -55.51
N LEU A 646 -101.05 -14.59 -56.37
CA LEU A 646 -100.32 -15.27 -57.44
C LEU A 646 -100.64 -14.59 -58.77
N LYS A 647 -99.66 -13.86 -59.35
CA LYS A 647 -99.87 -13.00 -60.52
C LYS A 647 -99.65 -13.68 -61.89
N GLY A 648 -99.44 -15.00 -61.91
CA GLY A 648 -99.30 -15.82 -63.13
C GLY A 648 -100.40 -16.86 -63.25
N ALA A 649 -100.51 -17.55 -64.39
CA ALA A 649 -101.41 -18.69 -64.54
C ALA A 649 -100.98 -19.80 -63.57
N VAL A 650 -101.73 -19.98 -62.49
CA VAL A 650 -101.49 -21.03 -61.52
C VAL A 650 -102.08 -22.32 -62.08
N SER A 651 -101.25 -23.19 -62.63
CA SER A 651 -101.67 -24.56 -62.95
C SER A 651 -101.59 -25.39 -61.66
N MET A 652 -102.72 -25.61 -60.99
CA MET A 652 -102.83 -26.64 -59.97
C MET A 652 -102.91 -28.01 -60.66
N GLY A 653 -101.79 -28.46 -61.24
CA GLY A 653 -101.63 -29.76 -61.85
C GLY A 653 -101.48 -30.83 -60.78
N GLY A 654 -102.55 -31.10 -60.04
CA GLY A 654 -102.62 -32.16 -59.05
C GLY A 654 -103.86 -32.99 -59.28
N SER A 655 -103.68 -34.19 -59.84
CA SER A 655 -104.67 -35.26 -59.91
C SER A 655 -104.96 -35.77 -58.49
N GLY A 656 -105.84 -35.08 -57.77
CA GLY A 656 -106.28 -35.43 -56.43
C GLY A 656 -107.68 -34.88 -56.19
N SER A 657 -108.68 -35.72 -56.41
CA SER A 657 -110.11 -35.46 -56.37
C SER A 657 -110.65 -35.12 -54.98
N ALA A 658 -111.34 -33.98 -54.82
CA ALA A 658 -112.61 -33.85 -54.09
C ALA A 658 -113.18 -32.42 -54.26
N GLN A 659 -114.48 -32.36 -54.57
CA GLN A 659 -115.21 -31.23 -55.14
C GLN A 659 -115.67 -30.14 -54.15
N VAL A 660 -115.94 -28.97 -54.73
CA VAL A 660 -116.79 -27.87 -54.22
C VAL A 660 -118.28 -28.21 -54.43
N PRO A 661 -119.20 -27.79 -53.53
CA PRO A 661 -120.59 -27.52 -53.89
C PRO A 661 -120.95 -26.02 -53.81
N THR A 662 -121.70 -25.55 -54.79
CA THR A 662 -122.17 -24.16 -54.95
C THR A 662 -123.66 -23.97 -54.60
N LEU A 663 -123.97 -22.75 -54.12
CA LEU A 663 -125.20 -21.91 -54.33
C LEU A 663 -126.51 -22.21 -53.55
N GLN A 664 -127.02 -21.25 -52.76
CA GLN A 664 -128.06 -20.24 -53.13
C GLN A 664 -128.60 -19.43 -51.91
N ASN A 665 -129.07 -18.20 -52.17
CA ASN A 665 -129.60 -17.19 -51.23
C ASN A 665 -130.98 -17.50 -50.61
N ALA A 666 -131.25 -16.97 -49.41
CA ALA A 666 -132.57 -16.51 -48.97
C ALA A 666 -132.45 -15.38 -47.92
N ALA A 667 -133.17 -14.28 -48.12
CA ALA A 667 -133.30 -13.18 -47.16
C ALA A 667 -134.68 -13.25 -46.47
N ARG A 668 -134.74 -12.97 -45.16
CA ARG A 668 -135.89 -12.35 -44.48
C ARG A 668 -135.57 -11.93 -43.03
N ASP A 669 -135.55 -10.62 -42.85
CA ASP A 669 -136.06 -9.75 -41.79
C ASP A 669 -136.31 -10.24 -40.34
N ALA A 670 -135.80 -9.40 -39.43
CA ALA A 670 -136.37 -8.87 -38.19
C ALA A 670 -136.31 -9.67 -36.85
N LEU A 671 -135.57 -9.07 -35.92
CA LEU A 671 -135.44 -9.17 -34.44
C LEU A 671 -136.81 -9.15 -33.68
N PRO A 672 -136.95 -9.29 -32.31
CA PRO A 672 -135.94 -9.17 -31.23
C PRO A 672 -136.09 -10.07 -29.94
N LEU A 673 -135.11 -9.90 -29.02
CA LEU A 673 -135.19 -9.89 -27.52
C LEU A 673 -135.53 -11.18 -26.70
N VAL A 674 -134.57 -11.62 -25.84
CA VAL A 674 -134.66 -11.78 -24.35
C VAL A 674 -134.03 -13.05 -23.71
N GLU A 675 -133.12 -12.75 -22.76
CA GLU A 675 -132.80 -13.34 -21.43
C GLU A 675 -132.14 -14.72 -21.17
N GLU A 676 -131.13 -14.58 -20.30
CA GLU A 676 -130.86 -15.31 -19.05
C GLU A 676 -130.11 -16.66 -19.01
N CYS A 677 -128.91 -16.54 -18.44
CA CYS A 677 -128.23 -17.52 -17.59
C CYS A 677 -129.04 -17.90 -16.36
N VAL A 678 -128.92 -19.16 -15.87
CA VAL A 678 -128.58 -19.50 -14.46
C VAL A 678 -127.89 -20.89 -14.36
N THR A 679 -126.61 -20.86 -13.99
CA THR A 679 -125.77 -21.70 -13.07
C THR A 679 -125.91 -23.23 -12.84
N GLN A 680 -124.74 -23.76 -12.37
CA GLN A 680 -124.45 -24.89 -11.45
C GLN A 680 -124.06 -26.24 -12.07
N LYS A 681 -123.13 -27.05 -11.54
CA LYS A 681 -122.04 -27.07 -10.50
C LYS A 681 -121.40 -28.47 -10.70
N ASP A 682 -120.11 -28.76 -10.51
CA ASP A 682 -119.15 -28.41 -9.45
C ASP A 682 -117.81 -27.85 -9.99
#